data_AF-A0A1Q7RZQ4-F1
#
_entry.id   AF-A0A1Q7RZQ4-F1
#
_cell.length_a   1.000
_cell.length_b   1.000
_cell.length_c   1.000
_cell.angle_alpha   90.00
_cell.angle_beta   90.00
_cell.angle_gamma   90.00
#
_symmetry.space_group_name_H-M   'P 1'
#
loop_
_entity.id
_entity.type
_entity.pdbx_description
1 polymer ?
#
loop_
_entity_poly.entity_id
_entity_poly.type
_entity_poly.pdbx_seq_one_letter_code
_entity_poly.pdbx_strand_id
1 'polypeptide(L)'
;MVSVNALAEKILERAPKSVAEAGDYLLETLTGGRLQRGKFLEDPLALMGPPYFVSRYLAQVTVRALKGEYDTLDEVMAGLGALSERNPPIIERKREISDGRVVLPEAKVVDLQYPVIGENGIWQSSIEALVTSGPLRDREVRISIRSDRNRTSCFLVPNLWIHSTIAAYNLAPIHDGADKCVFEAIPETFIVVEPLRQVNATAVARSLHCSKPQLDQIRRGKGDVTVQTLKGQLVHALFDRMLEGGITTPNDYEAAYHEALPSFLVPLASVTDRYFDEIAFRADVLRHLEALKDFIDCHPHLLEHTQLELKRYSATIGIQGRIDAIFREGNRLDILELKTGTRLRPEDHAQLFIYRLLLSDLVRRWQRNDGQDVEITTRLLSSIDGSFAPLRVTTDFYQVLDARNKLVAIQYALGRTSAYIAPRYEGFNEKVCGNCPSWTRDHCKDTSDLFGDRPDSRESPELEYFRRFTRLVERERWYADQEVADLLDDSRLEFRVKNFRTIRGARIVSGEEPFTFEFEENTSDLGCGDTVLIHAGRISSSPTYHGLVREVGTKQIRVSIPLKNLAAAVFEAQSWIIDRFPSDVTAEASHTALYDFLVAPMDEKKKVVLGFPSSARRGIRFAQLQPDRSHPPRRELRSVPPHLGPARHGENENHSRDRTVRGGPRLARRFHQHGRRQDAYGTSGA
;
A
#
# COMPACT_ATOMS: atom_id res chain seq x y z
N MET A 1 10.04 -19.55 -5.34
CA MET A 1 11.24 -18.71 -5.16
C MET A 1 11.95 -19.20 -3.92
N VAL A 2 13.24 -19.53 -4.00
CA VAL A 2 13.98 -20.12 -2.87
C VAL A 2 14.53 -19.01 -1.98
N SER A 3 14.39 -19.12 -0.65
CA SER A 3 14.95 -18.13 0.30
C SER A 3 16.47 -18.25 0.40
N VAL A 4 17.15 -17.14 0.71
CA VAL A 4 18.61 -17.11 0.97
C VAL A 4 18.99 -18.08 2.08
N ASN A 5 18.20 -18.17 3.15
CA ASN A 5 18.44 -19.12 4.23
C ASN A 5 18.26 -20.57 3.77
N ALA A 6 17.29 -20.88 2.91
CA ALA A 6 17.15 -22.23 2.36
C ALA A 6 18.26 -22.57 1.35
N LEU A 7 18.85 -21.57 0.68
CA LEU A 7 20.03 -21.76 -0.17
C LEU A 7 21.28 -22.01 0.69
N ALA A 8 21.46 -21.24 1.76
CA ALA A 8 22.53 -21.39 2.73
C ALA A 8 22.44 -22.74 3.47
N GLU A 9 21.26 -23.09 3.98
CA GLU A 9 20.98 -24.40 4.59
C GLU A 9 21.23 -25.52 3.59
N LYS A 10 20.76 -25.43 2.34
CA LYS A 10 21.05 -26.46 1.33
C LYS A 10 22.52 -26.59 0.98
N ILE A 11 23.27 -25.49 0.96
CA ILE A 11 24.73 -25.55 0.76
C ILE A 11 25.36 -26.26 1.95
N LEU A 12 24.97 -25.92 3.18
CA LEU A 12 25.51 -26.55 4.39
C LEU A 12 25.12 -28.04 4.48
N GLU A 13 23.88 -28.40 4.13
CA GLU A 13 23.38 -29.77 4.11
C GLU A 13 24.06 -30.63 3.05
N ARG A 14 24.28 -30.08 1.84
CA ARG A 14 24.90 -30.82 0.74
C ARG A 14 26.43 -30.83 0.80
N ALA A 15 27.03 -29.98 1.62
CA ALA A 15 28.47 -29.89 1.86
C ALA A 15 29.30 -29.93 0.55
N PRO A 16 29.18 -28.91 -0.34
CA PRO A 16 29.90 -28.89 -1.61
C PRO A 16 31.41 -28.99 -1.36
N LYS A 17 32.11 -29.74 -2.22
CA LYS A 17 33.56 -29.95 -2.15
C LYS A 17 34.34 -28.81 -2.81
N SER A 18 33.65 -27.90 -3.52
CA SER A 18 34.25 -26.76 -4.18
C SER A 18 33.27 -25.59 -4.34
N VAL A 19 33.81 -24.38 -4.56
CA VAL A 19 33.03 -23.17 -4.86
C VAL A 19 32.17 -23.34 -6.12
N ALA A 20 32.71 -23.99 -7.16
CA ALA A 20 31.98 -24.26 -8.39
C ALA A 20 30.78 -25.19 -8.15
N GLU A 21 30.94 -26.20 -7.29
CA GLU A 21 29.87 -27.12 -6.90
C GLU A 21 28.82 -26.44 -6.02
N ALA A 22 29.22 -25.52 -5.13
CA ALA A 22 28.28 -24.64 -4.43
C ALA A 22 27.46 -23.79 -5.41
N GLY A 23 28.11 -23.28 -6.47
CA GLY A 23 27.46 -22.58 -7.58
C GLY A 23 26.43 -23.46 -8.31
N ASP A 24 26.74 -24.74 -8.55
CA ASP A 24 25.81 -25.69 -9.18
C ASP A 24 24.61 -25.96 -8.28
N TYR A 25 24.81 -26.14 -6.98
CA TYR A 25 23.72 -26.33 -6.02
C TYR A 25 22.84 -25.09 -5.88
N LEU A 26 23.43 -23.89 -5.93
CA LEU A 26 22.68 -22.64 -6.00
C LEU A 26 21.81 -22.59 -7.26
N LEU A 27 22.40 -22.86 -8.43
CA LEU A 27 21.67 -22.81 -9.70
C LEU A 27 20.55 -23.86 -9.78
N GLU A 28 20.84 -25.10 -9.39
CA GLU A 28 19.87 -26.19 -9.33
C GLU A 28 18.71 -25.81 -8.40
N THR A 29 19.02 -25.29 -7.22
CA THR A 29 18.02 -24.90 -6.23
C THR A 29 17.17 -23.72 -6.72
N LEU A 30 17.79 -22.68 -7.29
CA LEU A 30 17.11 -21.49 -7.79
C LEU A 30 16.19 -21.77 -8.98
N THR A 31 16.46 -22.84 -9.74
CA THR A 31 15.72 -23.16 -10.97
C THR A 31 14.90 -24.44 -10.91
N GLY A 32 14.98 -25.17 -9.79
CA GLY A 32 14.44 -26.53 -9.70
C GLY A 32 15.06 -27.47 -10.73
N GLY A 33 16.34 -27.27 -11.06
CA GLY A 33 17.10 -28.05 -12.06
C GLY A 33 16.71 -27.76 -13.52
N ARG A 34 15.88 -26.76 -13.79
CA ARG A 34 15.35 -26.50 -15.15
C ARG A 34 16.28 -25.66 -16.03
N LEU A 35 17.21 -24.90 -15.46
CA LEU A 35 18.19 -24.11 -16.21
C LEU A 35 19.56 -24.77 -16.14
N GLN A 36 20.11 -25.14 -17.30
CA GLN A 36 21.44 -25.75 -17.37
C GLN A 36 22.54 -24.72 -17.16
N ARG A 37 23.63 -25.15 -16.52
CA ARG A 37 24.83 -24.34 -16.22
C ARG A 37 25.32 -23.52 -17.41
N GLY A 38 25.52 -24.16 -18.57
CA GLY A 38 26.03 -23.47 -19.77
C GLY A 38 25.14 -22.31 -20.20
N LYS A 39 23.82 -22.55 -20.29
CA LYS A 39 22.83 -21.52 -20.65
C LYS A 39 22.75 -20.38 -19.62
N PHE A 40 22.92 -20.69 -18.34
CA PHE A 40 22.96 -19.66 -17.30
C PHE A 40 24.24 -18.83 -17.32
N LEU A 41 25.39 -19.43 -17.63
CA LEU A 41 26.64 -18.69 -17.77
C LEU A 41 26.66 -17.78 -19.00
N GLU A 42 25.94 -18.17 -20.05
CA GLU A 42 25.70 -17.35 -21.26
C GLU A 42 24.74 -16.18 -20.99
N ASP A 43 23.65 -16.42 -20.25
CA ASP A 43 22.70 -15.38 -19.84
C ASP A 43 22.34 -15.47 -18.34
N PRO A 44 23.13 -14.79 -17.48
CA PRO A 44 22.85 -14.75 -16.04
C PRO A 44 21.55 -14.04 -15.69
N LEU A 45 21.00 -13.23 -16.60
CA LEU A 45 19.74 -12.51 -16.39
C LEU A 45 18.52 -13.41 -16.61
N ALA A 46 18.70 -14.61 -17.19
CA ALA A 46 17.64 -15.60 -17.35
C ALA A 46 16.94 -15.95 -16.03
N LEU A 47 17.69 -15.93 -14.92
CA LEU A 47 17.16 -16.15 -13.57
C LEU A 47 16.21 -15.04 -13.10
N MET A 48 16.35 -13.82 -13.61
CA MET A 48 15.52 -12.68 -13.19
C MET A 48 14.17 -12.63 -13.91
N GLY A 49 14.01 -13.38 -15.01
CA GLY A 49 12.79 -13.45 -15.80
C GLY A 49 11.91 -14.66 -15.45
N PRO A 50 10.71 -14.76 -16.07
CA PRO A 50 9.91 -15.97 -16.01
C PRO A 50 10.71 -17.17 -16.57
N PRO A 51 10.61 -18.35 -15.94
CA PRO A 51 9.74 -18.69 -14.82
C PRO A 51 10.38 -18.52 -13.42
N TYR A 52 11.62 -18.02 -13.31
CA TYR A 52 12.45 -18.18 -12.10
C TYR A 52 12.33 -17.02 -11.11
N PHE A 53 12.29 -15.78 -11.60
CA PHE A 53 12.09 -14.55 -10.79
C PHE A 53 13.06 -14.40 -9.61
N VAL A 54 14.32 -14.78 -9.78
CA VAL A 54 15.38 -14.69 -8.76
C VAL A 54 15.98 -13.28 -8.74
N SER A 55 16.39 -12.80 -7.56
CA SER A 55 17.03 -11.49 -7.43
C SER A 55 18.35 -11.44 -8.22
N ARG A 56 18.67 -10.26 -8.75
CA ARG A 56 19.89 -10.04 -9.53
C ARG A 56 21.16 -10.42 -8.76
N TYR A 57 21.18 -10.09 -7.48
CA TYR A 57 22.32 -10.36 -6.64
C TYR A 57 22.50 -11.87 -6.42
N LEU A 58 21.41 -12.63 -6.21
CA LEU A 58 21.52 -14.10 -6.13
C LEU A 58 22.04 -14.67 -7.44
N ALA A 59 21.53 -14.20 -8.59
CA ALA A 59 22.07 -14.60 -9.89
C ALA A 59 23.57 -14.25 -10.03
N GLN A 60 24.01 -13.11 -9.51
CA GLN A 60 25.44 -12.73 -9.48
C GLN A 60 26.25 -13.64 -8.56
N VAL A 61 25.81 -13.90 -7.32
CA VAL A 61 26.51 -14.81 -6.41
C VAL A 61 26.61 -16.20 -7.03
N THR A 62 25.54 -16.71 -7.64
CA THR A 62 25.54 -17.99 -8.35
C THR A 62 26.50 -17.98 -9.54
N VAL A 63 26.52 -16.94 -10.37
CA VAL A 63 27.46 -16.82 -11.49
C VAL A 63 28.90 -16.80 -11.01
N ARG A 64 29.20 -16.02 -9.98
CA ARG A 64 30.56 -15.86 -9.44
C ARG A 64 31.05 -17.16 -8.83
N ALA A 65 30.19 -17.87 -8.10
CA ALA A 65 30.49 -19.20 -7.60
C ALA A 65 30.73 -20.20 -8.74
N LEU A 66 29.88 -20.24 -9.77
CA LEU A 66 30.05 -21.12 -10.93
C LEU A 66 31.32 -20.81 -11.75
N LYS A 67 31.78 -19.56 -11.73
CA LYS A 67 33.03 -19.14 -12.39
C LYS A 67 34.26 -19.33 -11.51
N GLY A 68 34.10 -19.75 -10.25
CA GLY A 68 35.20 -19.88 -9.30
C GLY A 68 35.80 -18.54 -8.89
N GLU A 69 35.00 -17.46 -8.90
CA GLU A 69 35.43 -16.10 -8.53
C GLU A 69 35.38 -15.85 -7.01
N TYR A 70 35.05 -16.87 -6.22
CA TYR A 70 35.23 -16.87 -4.77
C TYR A 70 36.35 -17.84 -4.42
N ASP A 71 37.19 -17.47 -3.47
CA ASP A 71 38.35 -18.26 -3.06
C ASP A 71 37.94 -19.38 -2.10
N THR A 72 36.86 -19.18 -1.33
CA THR A 72 36.38 -20.14 -0.33
C THR A 72 34.86 -20.30 -0.34
N LEU A 73 34.37 -21.40 0.24
CA LEU A 73 32.93 -21.60 0.48
C LEU A 73 32.38 -20.60 1.48
N ASP A 74 33.18 -20.18 2.47
CA ASP A 74 32.80 -19.16 3.43
C ASP A 74 32.54 -17.82 2.75
N GLU A 75 33.26 -17.47 1.67
CA GLU A 75 32.97 -16.28 0.86
C GLU A 75 31.67 -16.40 0.05
N VAL A 76 31.33 -17.61 -0.43
CA VAL A 76 30.02 -17.85 -1.05
C VAL A 76 28.91 -17.67 -0.01
N MET A 77 29.11 -18.21 1.20
CA MET A 77 28.16 -18.09 2.32
C MET A 77 28.04 -16.65 2.83
N ALA A 78 29.15 -15.91 2.93
CA ALA A 78 29.16 -14.48 3.24
C ALA A 78 28.53 -13.65 2.11
N GLY A 79 28.76 -14.04 0.85
CA GLY A 79 28.09 -13.49 -0.31
C GLY A 79 26.57 -13.63 -0.22
N LEU A 80 26.07 -14.81 0.14
CA LEU A 80 24.65 -15.07 0.40
C LEU A 80 24.15 -14.29 1.63
N GLY A 81 24.88 -14.30 2.75
CA GLY A 81 24.55 -13.59 3.98
C GLY A 81 24.49 -12.08 3.83
N ALA A 82 25.30 -11.50 2.94
CA ALA A 82 25.30 -10.07 2.64
C ALA A 82 23.98 -9.58 2.01
N LEU A 83 23.14 -10.46 1.43
CA LEU A 83 21.75 -10.08 1.06
C LEU A 83 20.84 -9.91 2.27
N SER A 84 21.09 -10.68 3.32
CA SER A 84 20.34 -10.64 4.57
C SER A 84 20.72 -9.44 5.43
N GLU A 85 21.97 -8.97 5.32
CA GLU A 85 22.55 -7.88 6.14
C GLU A 85 22.61 -6.52 5.44
N ARG A 86 22.61 -6.46 4.10
CA ARG A 86 22.70 -5.17 3.39
C ARG A 86 21.43 -4.35 3.57
N ASN A 87 21.49 -3.36 4.47
CA ASN A 87 20.77 -2.11 4.27
C ASN A 87 21.02 -1.65 2.82
N PRO A 88 20.00 -1.24 2.05
CA PRO A 88 20.19 -0.86 0.66
C PRO A 88 21.28 0.23 0.57
N PRO A 89 22.11 0.23 -0.50
CA PRO A 89 23.18 1.20 -0.69
C PRO A 89 22.59 2.58 -1.03
N ILE A 90 21.89 3.17 -0.06
CA ILE A 90 21.52 4.58 -0.07
C ILE A 90 22.79 5.29 0.38
N ILE A 91 23.63 5.65 -0.60
CA ILE A 91 24.69 6.64 -0.36
C ILE A 91 23.97 7.94 0.00
N GLU A 92 24.18 8.41 1.22
CA GLU A 92 23.53 9.62 1.68
C GLU A 92 24.00 10.85 0.91
N ARG A 93 23.11 11.84 0.81
CA ARG A 93 23.32 13.16 0.16
C ARG A 93 24.62 13.88 0.58
N LYS A 94 25.24 13.52 1.71
CA LYS A 94 26.47 14.14 2.25
C LYS A 94 27.78 13.46 1.86
N ARG A 95 27.78 12.28 1.24
CA ARG A 95 29.01 11.69 0.65
C ARG A 95 29.19 12.23 -0.76
N GLU A 96 29.53 13.51 -0.83
CA GLU A 96 30.04 14.13 -2.04
C GLU A 96 31.41 13.50 -2.35
N ILE A 97 31.53 12.93 -3.56
CA ILE A 97 32.77 12.90 -4.36
C ILE A 97 33.96 12.14 -3.71
N SER A 98 33.73 11.06 -2.96
CA SER A 98 34.85 10.21 -2.48
C SER A 98 35.14 9.00 -3.38
N ASP A 99 34.13 8.41 -4.04
CA ASP A 99 34.29 7.11 -4.73
C ASP A 99 33.87 7.11 -6.22
N GLY A 100 33.81 8.28 -6.89
CA GLY A 100 33.40 8.34 -8.30
C GLY A 100 31.93 7.97 -8.55
N ARG A 101 31.06 8.04 -7.53
CA ARG A 101 29.60 7.87 -7.65
C ARG A 101 28.88 9.19 -7.43
N VAL A 102 27.79 9.40 -8.16
CA VAL A 102 26.98 10.63 -8.12
C VAL A 102 25.55 10.32 -7.68
N VAL A 103 25.00 11.22 -6.88
CA VAL A 103 23.58 11.25 -6.52
C VAL A 103 22.98 12.51 -7.11
N LEU A 104 21.83 12.37 -7.76
CA LEU A 104 20.95 13.46 -8.17
C LEU A 104 19.77 13.45 -7.19
N PRO A 105 19.77 14.31 -6.16
CA PRO A 105 18.72 14.30 -5.14
C PRO A 105 17.35 14.65 -5.71
N GLU A 106 17.34 15.53 -6.71
CA GLU A 106 16.14 15.92 -7.45
C GLU A 106 16.53 16.44 -8.83
N ALA A 107 15.91 15.89 -9.87
CA ALA A 107 16.02 16.38 -11.24
C ALA A 107 14.66 16.28 -11.93
N LYS A 108 14.38 17.23 -12.84
CA LYS A 108 13.18 17.26 -13.66
C LYS A 108 13.50 16.71 -15.05
N VAL A 109 12.77 15.68 -15.47
CA VAL A 109 12.93 15.10 -16.80
C VAL A 109 12.60 16.15 -17.87
N VAL A 110 13.48 16.32 -18.84
CA VAL A 110 13.29 17.24 -19.98
C VAL A 110 13.15 16.49 -21.31
N ASP A 111 13.80 15.34 -21.45
CA ASP A 111 13.67 14.47 -22.62
C ASP A 111 13.89 12.99 -22.25
N LEU A 112 13.35 12.08 -23.07
CA LEU A 112 13.37 10.64 -22.86
C LEU A 112 13.64 9.89 -24.16
N GLN A 113 14.65 9.02 -24.14
CA GLN A 113 14.81 8.01 -25.18
C GLN A 113 14.26 6.68 -24.66
N TYR A 114 13.11 6.25 -25.19
CA TYR A 114 12.54 4.95 -24.83
C TYR A 114 13.46 3.79 -25.24
N PRO A 115 13.31 2.60 -24.60
CA PRO A 115 14.14 1.45 -24.90
C PRO A 115 14.09 1.08 -26.39
N VAL A 116 15.26 1.13 -27.05
CA VAL A 116 15.47 0.64 -28.41
C VAL A 116 16.52 -0.45 -28.37
N ILE A 117 16.33 -1.51 -29.17
CA ILE A 117 17.31 -2.58 -29.30
C ILE A 117 18.47 -2.11 -30.21
N GLY A 118 19.68 -2.14 -29.69
CA GLY A 118 20.89 -1.86 -30.47
C GLY A 118 21.31 -3.04 -31.34
N GLU A 119 22.31 -2.82 -32.21
CA GLU A 119 22.83 -3.84 -33.14
C GLU A 119 23.37 -5.10 -32.45
N ASN A 120 23.79 -4.98 -31.18
CA ASN A 120 24.27 -6.08 -30.35
C ASN A 120 23.15 -6.81 -29.55
N GLY A 121 21.87 -6.51 -29.83
CA GLY A 121 20.74 -7.09 -29.11
C GLY A 121 20.50 -6.52 -27.70
N ILE A 122 21.27 -5.50 -27.31
CA ILE A 122 21.16 -4.84 -25.98
C ILE A 122 20.19 -3.67 -26.09
N TRP A 123 19.22 -3.60 -25.19
CA TRP A 123 18.31 -2.46 -25.12
C TRP A 123 19.01 -1.26 -24.50
N GLN A 124 18.80 -0.10 -25.10
CA GLN A 124 19.36 1.17 -24.63
C GLN A 124 18.24 2.19 -24.46
N SER A 125 18.31 2.95 -23.38
CA SER A 125 17.44 4.09 -23.11
C SER A 125 18.23 5.22 -22.45
N SER A 126 17.68 6.42 -22.44
CA SER A 126 18.30 7.55 -21.74
C SER A 126 17.27 8.49 -21.15
N ILE A 127 17.71 9.22 -20.13
CA ILE A 127 16.96 10.28 -19.47
C ILE A 127 17.78 11.55 -19.55
N GLU A 128 17.22 12.61 -20.10
CA GLU A 128 17.75 13.96 -19.96
C GLU A 128 16.97 14.68 -18.87
N ALA A 129 17.68 15.34 -17.96
CA ALA A 129 17.04 16.01 -16.84
C ALA A 129 17.76 17.29 -16.43
N LEU A 130 17.01 18.28 -15.95
CA LEU A 130 17.52 19.47 -15.29
C LEU A 130 17.58 19.22 -13.78
N VAL A 131 18.76 19.29 -13.18
CA VAL A 131 18.93 19.06 -11.74
C VAL A 131 18.43 20.28 -10.97
N THR A 132 17.50 20.07 -10.04
CA THR A 132 16.85 21.17 -9.28
C THR A 132 17.39 21.32 -7.87
N SER A 133 18.14 20.33 -7.36
CA SER A 133 18.76 20.41 -6.03
C SER A 133 20.09 19.65 -5.94
N GLY A 134 20.88 19.97 -4.92
CA GLY A 134 22.19 19.36 -4.68
C GLY A 134 23.34 19.99 -5.48
N PRO A 135 24.51 19.32 -5.53
CA PRO A 135 25.75 19.91 -6.06
C PRO A 135 25.73 20.25 -7.55
N LEU A 136 24.87 19.56 -8.31
CA LEU A 136 24.73 19.74 -9.76
C LEU A 136 23.53 20.61 -10.12
N ARG A 137 22.95 21.34 -9.15
CA ARG A 137 21.79 22.21 -9.37
C ARG A 137 22.00 23.15 -10.57
N ASP A 138 20.90 23.37 -11.31
CA ASP A 138 20.80 24.19 -12.51
C ASP A 138 21.62 23.67 -13.71
N ARG A 139 22.10 22.41 -13.64
CA ARG A 139 22.76 21.73 -14.78
C ARG A 139 21.82 20.74 -15.45
N GLU A 140 21.90 20.68 -16.76
CA GLU A 140 21.34 19.59 -17.54
C GLU A 140 22.28 18.38 -17.51
N VAL A 141 21.69 17.21 -17.30
CA VAL A 141 22.40 15.94 -17.22
C VAL A 141 21.77 14.92 -18.14
N ARG A 142 22.59 14.00 -18.64
CA ARG A 142 22.11 12.83 -19.41
C ARG A 142 22.49 11.55 -18.67
N ILE A 143 21.51 10.70 -18.41
CA ILE A 143 21.69 9.37 -17.84
C ILE A 143 21.55 8.35 -18.96
N SER A 144 22.63 7.70 -19.36
CA SER A 144 22.63 6.58 -20.30
C SER A 144 22.37 5.27 -19.57
N ILE A 145 21.50 4.44 -20.14
CA ILE A 145 21.04 3.20 -19.51
C ILE A 145 21.07 2.08 -20.53
N ARG A 146 21.81 1.01 -20.21
CA ARG A 146 21.86 -0.21 -21.02
C ARG A 146 21.26 -1.38 -20.27
N SER A 147 20.49 -2.24 -20.93
CA SER A 147 19.79 -3.33 -20.25
C SER A 147 20.68 -4.43 -19.71
N ASP A 148 21.88 -4.62 -20.26
CA ASP A 148 22.91 -5.52 -19.74
C ASP A 148 23.55 -5.00 -18.44
N ARG A 149 23.60 -3.68 -18.27
CA ARG A 149 24.13 -3.01 -17.07
C ARG A 149 23.05 -2.76 -16.02
N ASN A 150 21.89 -2.23 -16.41
CA ASN A 150 20.78 -1.97 -15.51
C ASN A 150 19.44 -2.14 -16.23
N ARG A 151 18.97 -3.40 -16.29
CA ARG A 151 17.70 -3.78 -16.92
C ARG A 151 16.50 -3.04 -16.30
N THR A 152 16.44 -2.95 -14.98
CA THR A 152 15.32 -2.32 -14.25
C THR A 152 15.18 -0.86 -14.64
N SER A 153 16.25 -0.06 -14.57
CA SER A 153 16.24 1.33 -15.01
C SER A 153 16.00 1.47 -16.50
N CYS A 154 16.51 0.55 -17.33
CA CYS A 154 16.32 0.59 -18.78
C CYS A 154 14.82 0.57 -19.12
N PHE A 155 14.06 -0.34 -18.49
CA PHE A 155 12.63 -0.50 -18.69
C PHE A 155 11.76 0.33 -17.73
N LEU A 156 12.36 1.17 -16.90
CA LEU A 156 11.68 2.21 -16.13
C LEU A 156 11.30 3.40 -17.01
N VAL A 157 12.12 3.75 -18.00
CA VAL A 157 11.96 4.95 -18.85
C VAL A 157 10.56 5.08 -19.46
N PRO A 158 9.88 4.01 -19.94
CA PRO A 158 8.49 4.11 -20.40
C PRO A 158 7.46 4.53 -19.34
N ASN A 159 7.81 4.46 -18.05
CA ASN A 159 6.98 4.90 -16.92
C ASN A 159 7.31 6.34 -16.48
N LEU A 160 8.22 7.03 -17.18
CA LEU A 160 8.53 8.43 -16.97
C LEU A 160 7.72 9.31 -17.93
N TRP A 161 7.57 10.57 -17.58
CA TRP A 161 6.99 11.59 -18.45
C TRP A 161 7.82 12.87 -18.35
N ILE A 162 7.70 13.73 -19.36
CA ILE A 162 8.35 15.03 -19.36
C ILE A 162 7.86 15.84 -18.16
N HIS A 163 8.79 16.45 -17.43
CA HIS A 163 8.60 17.18 -16.17
C HIS A 163 8.32 16.32 -14.93
N SER A 164 8.34 14.98 -15.04
CA SER A 164 8.40 14.13 -13.85
C SER A 164 9.65 14.47 -13.03
N THR A 165 9.50 14.48 -11.71
CA THR A 165 10.63 14.57 -10.78
C THR A 165 11.27 13.20 -10.66
N ILE A 166 12.60 13.12 -10.65
CA ILE A 166 13.32 11.90 -10.31
C ILE A 166 14.39 12.19 -9.26
N ALA A 167 14.66 11.20 -8.42
CA ALA A 167 15.93 11.09 -7.71
C ALA A 167 16.70 9.90 -8.29
N ALA A 168 18.00 10.07 -8.52
CA ALA A 168 18.87 9.02 -9.04
C ALA A 168 20.07 8.84 -8.11
N TYR A 169 20.37 7.59 -7.76
CA TYR A 169 21.41 7.26 -6.80
C TYR A 169 22.44 6.33 -7.45
N ASN A 170 23.69 6.41 -6.99
CA ASN A 170 24.79 5.56 -7.45
C ASN A 170 25.02 5.64 -8.97
N LEU A 171 24.95 6.82 -9.56
CA LEU A 171 25.33 7.04 -10.96
C LEU A 171 26.85 7.04 -11.12
N ALA A 172 27.36 6.51 -12.22
CA ALA A 172 28.77 6.62 -12.56
C ALA A 172 28.98 7.75 -13.59
N PRO A 173 29.94 8.68 -13.39
CA PRO A 173 30.27 9.68 -14.40
C PRO A 173 30.89 9.02 -15.63
N ILE A 174 30.46 9.45 -16.82
CA ILE A 174 31.14 9.11 -18.08
C ILE A 174 32.14 10.23 -18.35
N HIS A 175 33.44 9.95 -18.16
CA HIS A 175 34.50 10.91 -18.45
C HIS A 175 34.74 10.98 -19.96
N ASP A 176 33.89 11.70 -20.68
CA ASP A 176 34.03 11.92 -22.11
C ASP A 176 33.92 13.42 -22.41
N GLY A 177 35.07 14.08 -22.57
CA GLY A 177 35.21 15.42 -23.17
C GLY A 177 34.38 16.59 -22.60
N ALA A 178 35.01 17.39 -21.76
CA ALA A 178 34.85 18.83 -21.45
C ALA A 178 33.49 19.53 -21.20
N ASP A 179 32.30 19.08 -21.62
CA ASP A 179 31.12 19.97 -21.50
C ASP A 179 29.74 19.34 -21.24
N LYS A 180 29.65 18.03 -21.00
CA LYS A 180 28.36 17.39 -20.65
C LYS A 180 28.43 16.60 -19.35
N CYS A 181 27.51 16.88 -18.43
CA CYS A 181 27.29 16.07 -17.24
C CYS A 181 26.59 14.76 -17.63
N VAL A 182 27.35 13.84 -18.20
CA VAL A 182 26.86 12.52 -18.64
C VAL A 182 27.17 11.47 -17.59
N PHE A 183 26.16 10.66 -17.29
CA PHE A 183 26.22 9.58 -16.32
C PHE A 183 25.76 8.27 -16.94
N GLU A 184 26.29 7.15 -16.46
CA GLU A 184 25.81 5.80 -16.76
C GLU A 184 25.08 5.22 -15.54
N ALA A 185 23.96 4.54 -15.81
CA ALA A 185 23.30 3.70 -14.82
C ALA A 185 24.01 2.35 -14.70
N ILE A 186 24.72 2.17 -13.59
CA ILE A 186 25.44 0.94 -13.23
C ILE A 186 24.51 -0.04 -12.47
N PRO A 187 24.94 -1.28 -12.17
CA PRO A 187 24.10 -2.26 -11.49
C PRO A 187 23.52 -1.78 -10.14
N GLU A 188 24.23 -0.94 -9.41
CA GLU A 188 23.79 -0.38 -8.13
C GLU A 188 22.93 0.89 -8.26
N THR A 189 22.76 1.40 -9.48
CA THR A 189 21.93 2.57 -9.74
C THR A 189 20.47 2.24 -9.50
N PHE A 190 19.78 3.11 -8.77
CA PHE A 190 18.32 3.10 -8.70
C PHE A 190 17.78 4.51 -8.89
N ILE A 191 16.59 4.57 -9.47
CA ILE A 191 15.88 5.81 -9.79
C ILE A 191 14.51 5.74 -9.13
N VAL A 192 14.11 6.83 -8.47
CA VAL A 192 12.83 6.96 -7.78
C VAL A 192 12.04 8.07 -8.46
N VAL A 193 10.85 7.76 -8.97
CA VAL A 193 9.98 8.69 -9.70
C VAL A 193 9.10 9.45 -8.72
N GLU A 194 9.07 10.77 -8.73
CA GLU A 194 8.37 11.58 -7.72
C GLU A 194 8.70 11.10 -6.30
N PRO A 195 9.97 11.22 -5.85
CA PRO A 195 10.47 10.57 -4.63
C PRO A 195 9.74 10.98 -3.34
N LEU A 196 9.12 12.15 -3.32
CA LEU A 196 8.34 12.63 -2.18
C LEU A 196 6.88 12.12 -2.19
N ARG A 197 6.38 11.58 -3.30
CA ARG A 197 5.05 10.95 -3.36
C ARG A 197 5.08 9.60 -2.66
N GLN A 198 4.21 9.44 -1.67
CA GLN A 198 4.24 8.28 -0.79
C GLN A 198 3.28 7.20 -1.26
N VAL A 199 3.81 6.03 -1.60
CA VAL A 199 3.01 4.83 -1.90
C VAL A 199 2.96 3.93 -0.67
N ASN A 200 1.78 3.41 -0.34
CA ASN A 200 1.62 2.48 0.79
C ASN A 200 2.39 1.18 0.56
N ALA A 201 3.11 0.71 1.59
CA ALA A 201 3.87 -0.54 1.57
C ALA A 201 3.03 -1.74 1.13
N THR A 202 1.78 -1.81 1.58
CA THR A 202 0.81 -2.84 1.17
C THR A 202 0.51 -2.82 -0.32
N ALA A 203 0.36 -1.63 -0.91
CA ALA A 203 0.12 -1.47 -2.34
C ALA A 203 1.34 -1.91 -3.17
N VAL A 204 2.55 -1.55 -2.72
CA VAL A 204 3.80 -1.99 -3.35
C VAL A 204 3.96 -3.50 -3.26
N ALA A 205 3.76 -4.09 -2.08
CA ALA A 205 3.86 -5.53 -1.85
C ALA A 205 2.92 -6.34 -2.75
N ARG A 206 1.65 -5.91 -2.88
CA ARG A 206 0.67 -6.51 -3.80
C ARG A 206 1.05 -6.38 -5.27
N SER A 207 1.86 -5.39 -5.61
CA SER A 207 2.22 -5.06 -7.00
C SER A 207 3.54 -5.65 -7.47
N LEU A 208 4.27 -6.36 -6.60
CA LEU A 208 5.58 -6.94 -6.95
C LEU A 208 5.53 -7.92 -8.12
N HIS A 209 4.46 -8.71 -8.20
CA HIS A 209 4.27 -9.67 -9.29
C HIS A 209 3.50 -9.07 -10.47
N CYS A 210 2.46 -8.28 -10.18
CA CYS A 210 1.60 -7.67 -11.18
C CYS A 210 0.93 -6.42 -10.61
N SER A 211 0.97 -5.30 -11.33
CA SER A 211 0.32 -4.04 -10.94
C SER A 211 -1.20 -4.05 -11.11
N LYS A 212 -1.74 -4.95 -11.95
CA LYS A 212 -3.18 -4.96 -12.30
C LYS A 212 -4.11 -5.08 -11.09
N PRO A 213 -3.92 -6.00 -10.12
CA PRO A 213 -4.78 -6.06 -8.95
C PRO A 213 -4.82 -4.74 -8.16
N GLN A 214 -3.68 -4.04 -8.07
CA GLN A 214 -3.61 -2.77 -7.37
C GLN A 214 -4.24 -1.62 -8.18
N LEU A 215 -4.09 -1.62 -9.51
CA LEU A 215 -4.83 -0.72 -10.41
C LEU A 215 -6.35 -0.89 -10.25
N ASP A 216 -6.82 -2.13 -10.22
CA ASP A 216 -8.24 -2.44 -10.01
C ASP A 216 -8.72 -1.97 -8.64
N GLN A 217 -7.89 -2.15 -7.60
CA GLN A 217 -8.19 -1.62 -6.27
C GLN A 217 -8.32 -0.09 -6.29
N ILE A 218 -7.43 0.64 -6.96
CA ILE A 218 -7.52 2.11 -7.07
C ILE A 218 -8.86 2.50 -7.70
N ARG A 219 -9.24 1.86 -8.82
CA ARG A 219 -10.49 2.11 -9.54
C ARG A 219 -11.75 1.75 -8.75
N ARG A 220 -11.65 0.79 -7.83
CA ARG A 220 -12.74 0.36 -6.93
C ARG A 220 -12.83 1.18 -5.64
N GLY A 221 -11.82 1.98 -5.33
CA GLY A 221 -11.73 2.67 -4.04
C GLY A 221 -11.48 1.70 -2.89
N LYS A 222 -12.36 1.69 -1.89
CA LYS A 222 -12.23 0.84 -0.69
C LYS A 222 -12.40 -0.66 -1.00
N GLY A 223 -13.09 -0.96 -2.10
CA GLY A 223 -13.51 -2.32 -2.44
C GLY A 223 -14.57 -2.85 -1.48
N ASP A 224 -14.98 -4.10 -1.68
CA ASP A 224 -15.99 -4.75 -0.85
C ASP A 224 -15.43 -5.01 0.56
N VAL A 225 -15.97 -4.33 1.57
CA VAL A 225 -15.70 -4.69 2.96
C VAL A 225 -16.40 -6.02 3.22
N THR A 226 -15.65 -7.03 3.68
CA THR A 226 -16.19 -8.35 3.99
C THR A 226 -16.22 -8.60 5.49
N VAL A 227 -17.05 -9.55 5.93
CA VAL A 227 -17.05 -10.03 7.32
C VAL A 227 -15.65 -10.45 7.78
N GLN A 228 -14.85 -11.07 6.90
CA GLN A 228 -13.46 -11.45 7.21
C GLN A 228 -12.54 -10.24 7.38
N THR A 229 -12.75 -9.16 6.62
CA THR A 229 -12.00 -7.90 6.76
C THR A 229 -12.29 -7.26 8.12
N LEU A 230 -13.57 -7.20 8.51
CA LEU A 230 -13.99 -6.65 9.81
C LEU A 230 -13.51 -7.51 10.98
N LYS A 231 -13.56 -8.85 10.85
CA LYS A 231 -12.97 -9.77 11.82
C LYS A 231 -11.48 -9.47 12.01
N GLY A 232 -10.76 -9.32 10.91
CA GLY A 232 -9.34 -8.97 10.94
C GLY A 232 -9.08 -7.68 11.71
N GLN A 233 -9.81 -6.61 11.39
CA GLN A 233 -9.68 -5.32 12.07
C GLN A 233 -9.99 -5.40 13.58
N LEU A 234 -11.03 -6.15 13.96
CA LEU A 234 -11.38 -6.37 15.36
C LEU A 234 -10.28 -7.15 16.09
N VAL A 235 -9.73 -8.20 15.49
CA VAL A 235 -8.63 -8.99 16.06
C VAL A 235 -7.37 -8.14 16.25
N HIS A 236 -7.00 -7.27 15.29
CA HIS A 236 -5.88 -6.33 15.46
C HIS A 236 -6.14 -5.38 16.64
N ALA A 237 -7.34 -4.76 16.71
CA ALA A 237 -7.67 -3.84 17.79
C ALA A 237 -7.65 -4.51 19.19
N LEU A 238 -8.01 -5.79 19.28
CA LEU A 238 -7.94 -6.55 20.51
C LEU A 238 -6.50 -6.97 20.83
N PHE A 239 -5.69 -7.30 19.82
CA PHE A 239 -4.27 -7.60 20.00
C PHE A 239 -3.48 -6.40 20.51
N ASP A 240 -3.78 -5.19 20.00
CA ASP A 240 -3.21 -3.94 20.51
C ASP A 240 -3.46 -3.80 22.01
N ARG A 241 -4.70 -4.08 22.47
CA ARG A 241 -5.04 -4.06 23.90
C ARG A 241 -4.32 -5.13 24.71
N MET A 242 -4.01 -6.29 24.12
CA MET A 242 -3.18 -7.31 24.78
C MET A 242 -1.75 -6.80 24.97
N LEU A 243 -1.15 -6.20 23.94
CA LEU A 243 0.20 -5.64 24.00
C LEU A 243 0.31 -4.43 24.94
N GLU A 244 -0.80 -3.74 25.19
CA GLU A 244 -0.93 -2.68 26.20
C GLU A 244 -1.09 -3.21 27.64
N GLY A 245 -1.17 -4.53 27.83
CA GLY A 245 -1.43 -5.14 29.14
C GLY A 245 -2.88 -4.97 29.61
N GLY A 246 -3.79 -4.53 28.73
CA GLY A 246 -5.22 -4.39 29.01
C GLY A 246 -6.01 -5.71 28.98
N ILE A 247 -5.36 -6.80 28.56
CA ILE A 247 -5.93 -8.16 28.53
C ILE A 247 -4.86 -9.11 29.06
N THR A 248 -5.06 -9.64 30.27
CA THR A 248 -4.03 -10.44 30.98
C THR A 248 -4.46 -11.86 31.26
N THR A 249 -5.78 -12.08 31.38
CA THR A 249 -6.37 -13.38 31.68
C THR A 249 -7.41 -13.76 30.61
N PRO A 250 -7.71 -15.06 30.44
CA PRO A 250 -8.80 -15.49 29.55
C PRO A 250 -10.17 -14.88 29.88
N ASN A 251 -10.40 -14.50 31.14
CA ASN A 251 -11.63 -13.84 31.57
C ASN A 251 -11.76 -12.42 30.99
N ASP A 252 -10.64 -11.77 30.64
CA ASP A 252 -10.62 -10.43 30.08
C ASP A 252 -11.06 -10.42 28.59
N TYR A 253 -11.02 -11.57 27.91
CA TYR A 253 -11.29 -11.66 26.47
C TYR A 253 -12.71 -11.23 26.13
N GLU A 254 -13.68 -11.70 26.91
CA GLU A 254 -15.09 -11.37 26.74
C GLU A 254 -15.35 -9.89 26.97
N ALA A 255 -14.79 -9.35 28.05
CA ALA A 255 -14.94 -7.94 28.38
C ALA A 255 -14.36 -7.06 27.27
N ALA A 256 -13.14 -7.37 26.80
CA ALA A 256 -12.49 -6.64 25.73
C ALA A 256 -13.25 -6.75 24.39
N TYR A 257 -13.76 -7.94 24.05
CA TYR A 257 -14.61 -8.15 22.88
C TYR A 257 -15.86 -7.27 22.93
N HIS A 258 -16.59 -7.31 24.04
CA HIS A 258 -17.81 -6.51 24.23
C HIS A 258 -17.55 -5.00 24.23
N GLU A 259 -16.39 -4.56 24.70
CA GLU A 259 -16.01 -3.16 24.66
C GLU A 259 -15.60 -2.68 23.26
N ALA A 260 -14.94 -3.53 22.47
CA ALA A 260 -14.49 -3.20 21.12
C ALA A 260 -15.59 -3.31 20.06
N LEU A 261 -16.51 -4.27 20.20
CA LEU A 261 -17.56 -4.58 19.21
C LEU A 261 -18.43 -3.38 18.79
N PRO A 262 -18.84 -2.44 19.67
CA PRO A 262 -19.68 -1.30 19.30
C PRO A 262 -19.14 -0.48 18.12
N SER A 263 -17.81 -0.34 18.00
CA SER A 263 -17.17 0.37 16.88
C SER A 263 -17.30 -0.35 15.54
N PHE A 264 -17.66 -1.63 15.55
CA PHE A 264 -17.81 -2.49 14.37
C PHE A 264 -19.27 -2.80 14.01
N LEU A 265 -20.24 -2.47 14.85
CA LEU A 265 -21.65 -2.83 14.63
C LEU A 265 -22.22 -2.25 13.33
N VAL A 266 -21.98 -0.96 13.06
CA VAL A 266 -22.47 -0.31 11.82
C VAL A 266 -21.81 -0.93 10.57
N PRO A 267 -20.47 -1.08 10.50
CA PRO A 267 -19.83 -1.81 9.42
C PRO A 267 -20.33 -3.25 9.26
N LEU A 268 -20.49 -4.00 10.35
CA LEU A 268 -20.99 -5.38 10.31
C LEU A 268 -22.38 -5.42 9.70
N ALA A 269 -23.31 -4.60 10.20
CA ALA A 269 -24.67 -4.51 9.68
C ALA A 269 -24.72 -4.18 8.17
N SER A 270 -23.72 -3.48 7.63
CA SER A 270 -23.65 -3.16 6.20
C SER A 270 -23.20 -4.31 5.30
N VAL A 271 -22.53 -5.34 5.86
CA VAL A 271 -21.96 -6.46 5.09
C VAL A 271 -22.55 -7.81 5.45
N THR A 272 -23.33 -7.87 6.54
CA THR A 272 -24.02 -9.07 7.00
C THR A 272 -25.44 -9.11 6.46
N ASP A 273 -25.91 -10.31 6.13
CA ASP A 273 -27.31 -10.56 5.83
C ASP A 273 -28.03 -11.22 7.04
N ARG A 274 -29.28 -11.62 6.85
CA ARG A 274 -30.08 -12.30 7.86
C ARG A 274 -29.53 -13.67 8.31
N TYR A 275 -28.48 -14.18 7.66
CA TYR A 275 -27.85 -15.47 7.94
C TYR A 275 -26.50 -15.32 8.66
N PHE A 276 -26.10 -14.11 9.03
CA PHE A 276 -24.92 -13.90 9.84
C PHE A 276 -25.07 -14.56 11.22
N ASP A 277 -24.12 -15.44 11.54
CA ASP A 277 -24.05 -16.14 12.81
C ASP A 277 -23.08 -15.41 13.75
N GLU A 278 -23.64 -14.55 14.61
CA GLU A 278 -22.88 -13.79 15.61
C GLU A 278 -22.16 -14.70 16.61
N ILE A 279 -22.77 -15.84 16.97
CA ILE A 279 -22.19 -16.79 17.92
C ILE A 279 -20.94 -17.41 17.32
N ALA A 280 -21.01 -17.85 16.06
CA ALA A 280 -19.86 -18.37 15.34
C ALA A 280 -18.78 -17.30 15.13
N PHE A 281 -19.16 -16.07 14.78
CA PHE A 281 -18.22 -14.95 14.62
C PHE A 281 -17.46 -14.66 15.91
N ARG A 282 -18.18 -14.54 17.05
CA ARG A 282 -17.59 -14.34 18.37
C ARG A 282 -16.66 -15.48 18.74
N ALA A 283 -17.11 -16.73 18.60
CA ALA A 283 -16.29 -17.90 18.92
C ALA A 283 -15.01 -17.95 18.08
N ASP A 284 -15.05 -17.53 16.82
CA ASP A 284 -13.88 -17.43 15.96
C ASP A 284 -12.91 -16.33 16.41
N VAL A 285 -13.42 -15.14 16.76
CA VAL A 285 -12.59 -14.03 17.31
C VAL A 285 -11.89 -14.44 18.60
N LEU A 286 -12.61 -15.07 19.54
CA LEU A 286 -12.02 -15.51 20.82
C LEU A 286 -10.94 -16.58 20.63
N ARG A 287 -11.10 -17.48 19.64
CA ARG A 287 -10.07 -18.45 19.28
C ARG A 287 -8.77 -17.77 18.83
N HIS A 288 -8.89 -16.67 18.08
CA HIS A 288 -7.73 -15.88 17.69
C HIS A 288 -7.05 -15.23 18.90
N LEU A 289 -7.82 -14.71 19.87
CA LEU A 289 -7.26 -14.13 21.09
C LEU A 289 -6.49 -15.14 21.92
N GLU A 290 -7.01 -16.36 22.06
CA GLU A 290 -6.32 -17.45 22.77
C GLU A 290 -4.95 -17.74 22.14
N ALA A 291 -4.90 -17.93 20.83
CA ALA A 291 -3.65 -18.17 20.11
C ALA A 291 -2.64 -17.00 20.21
N LEU A 292 -3.14 -15.76 20.22
CA LEU A 292 -2.30 -14.56 20.38
C LEU A 292 -1.77 -14.42 21.81
N LYS A 293 -2.57 -14.80 22.82
CA LYS A 293 -2.12 -14.80 24.21
C LYS A 293 -1.02 -15.82 24.44
N ASP A 294 -1.16 -17.03 23.91
CA ASP A 294 -0.12 -18.06 24.00
C ASP A 294 1.21 -17.55 23.40
N PHE A 295 1.13 -16.81 22.30
CA PHE A 295 2.30 -16.16 21.70
C PHE A 295 2.91 -15.10 22.63
N ILE A 296 2.10 -14.21 23.23
CA ILE A 296 2.60 -13.18 24.16
C ILE A 296 3.22 -13.82 25.41
N ASP A 297 2.61 -14.87 25.96
CA ASP A 297 3.09 -15.56 27.16
C ASP A 297 4.45 -16.22 26.95
N CYS A 298 4.73 -16.68 25.72
CA CYS A 298 6.04 -17.18 25.33
C CYS A 298 7.07 -16.06 25.07
N HIS A 299 6.63 -14.81 24.96
CA HIS A 299 7.47 -13.66 24.63
C HIS A 299 7.13 -12.42 25.48
N PRO A 300 7.27 -12.48 26.82
CA PRO A 300 6.84 -11.40 27.72
C PRO A 300 7.57 -10.07 27.48
N HIS A 301 8.78 -10.10 26.91
CA HIS A 301 9.52 -8.90 26.51
C HIS A 301 8.78 -8.03 25.48
N LEU A 302 7.79 -8.59 24.77
CA LEU A 302 6.95 -7.83 23.82
C LEU A 302 5.97 -6.87 24.52
N LEU A 303 5.85 -6.91 25.84
CA LEU A 303 5.06 -5.94 26.60
C LEU A 303 5.91 -4.73 27.02
N GLU A 304 7.23 -4.79 26.85
CA GLU A 304 8.17 -3.75 27.24
C GLU A 304 8.53 -2.88 26.04
N HIS A 305 8.46 -1.55 26.21
CA HIS A 305 8.88 -0.55 25.20
C HIS A 305 8.23 -0.70 23.81
N THR A 306 6.98 -1.16 23.78
CA THR A 306 6.21 -1.42 22.56
C THR A 306 5.67 -0.15 21.92
N GLN A 307 5.83 -0.03 20.60
CA GLN A 307 5.18 0.99 19.79
C GLN A 307 4.21 0.31 18.83
N LEU A 308 2.92 0.60 18.99
CA LEU A 308 1.85 0.07 18.15
C LEU A 308 1.54 1.02 16.99
N GLU A 309 1.05 0.46 15.89
CA GLU A 309 0.52 1.20 14.73
C GLU A 309 1.46 2.29 14.21
N LEU A 310 2.78 2.04 14.27
CA LEU A 310 3.80 3.02 13.97
C LEU A 310 3.80 3.37 12.48
N LYS A 311 3.40 4.60 12.18
CA LYS A 311 3.44 5.14 10.82
C LYS A 311 4.83 5.66 10.48
N ARG A 312 5.36 5.25 9.32
CA ARG A 312 6.67 5.65 8.80
C ARG A 312 6.59 6.10 7.35
N TYR A 313 7.50 7.01 7.01
CA TYR A 313 7.63 7.64 5.70
C TYR A 313 9.08 7.59 5.25
N SER A 314 9.32 7.30 3.97
CA SER A 314 10.63 7.49 3.37
C SER A 314 10.56 8.50 2.24
N ALA A 315 11.21 9.65 2.45
CA ALA A 315 11.44 10.65 1.41
C ALA A 315 12.50 10.22 0.38
N THR A 316 13.24 9.14 0.67
CA THR A 316 14.28 8.59 -0.21
C THR A 316 13.66 7.73 -1.31
N ILE A 317 12.77 6.81 -0.92
CA ILE A 317 12.16 5.81 -1.82
C ILE A 317 10.67 6.06 -2.09
N GLY A 318 10.07 7.08 -1.48
CA GLY A 318 8.68 7.45 -1.69
C GLY A 318 7.70 6.36 -1.27
N ILE A 319 7.94 5.74 -0.11
CA ILE A 319 7.09 4.69 0.46
C ILE A 319 6.70 5.10 1.88
N GLN A 320 5.44 4.86 2.21
CA GLN A 320 4.92 4.96 3.57
C GLN A 320 4.35 3.62 4.03
N GLY A 321 4.28 3.41 5.34
CA GLY A 321 3.76 2.19 5.92
C GLY A 321 3.29 2.40 7.34
N ARG A 322 2.40 1.52 7.80
CA ARG A 322 1.97 1.46 9.20
C ARG A 322 2.31 0.09 9.72
N ILE A 323 3.26 0.04 10.62
CA ILE A 323 3.78 -1.19 11.21
C ILE A 323 2.89 -1.52 12.40
N ASP A 324 2.35 -2.74 12.46
CA ASP A 324 1.41 -3.14 13.52
C ASP A 324 2.07 -3.00 14.90
N ALA A 325 3.28 -3.55 15.08
CA ALA A 325 4.04 -3.35 16.32
C ALA A 325 5.56 -3.32 16.09
N ILE A 326 6.25 -2.53 16.90
CA ILE A 326 7.71 -2.57 17.07
C ILE A 326 8.05 -2.74 18.54
N PHE A 327 8.97 -3.65 18.81
CA PHE A 327 9.52 -3.90 20.13
C PHE A 327 10.98 -3.51 20.18
N ARG A 328 11.43 -2.98 21.30
CA ARG A 328 12.83 -2.64 21.52
C ARG A 328 13.37 -3.40 22.73
N GLU A 329 14.38 -4.23 22.48
CA GLU A 329 15.12 -4.93 23.52
C GLU A 329 16.60 -4.56 23.40
N GLY A 330 17.07 -3.64 24.26
CA GLY A 330 18.41 -3.10 24.17
C GLY A 330 18.68 -2.41 22.81
N ASN A 331 19.59 -2.99 22.03
CA ASN A 331 19.97 -2.56 20.69
C ASN A 331 19.18 -3.27 19.57
N ARG A 332 18.29 -4.21 19.90
CA ARG A 332 17.46 -4.90 18.91
C ARG A 332 16.12 -4.20 18.73
N LEU A 333 15.73 -4.00 17.47
CA LEU A 333 14.38 -3.62 17.07
C LEU A 333 13.70 -4.81 16.41
N ASP A 334 12.56 -5.24 16.94
CA ASP A 334 11.78 -6.34 16.38
C ASP A 334 10.49 -5.81 15.75
N ILE A 335 10.34 -6.00 14.43
CA ILE A 335 9.16 -5.60 13.67
C ILE A 335 8.17 -6.76 13.67
N LEU A 336 6.92 -6.53 14.08
CA LEU A 336 5.86 -7.53 13.99
C LEU A 336 4.74 -7.05 13.07
N GLU A 337 4.33 -7.96 12.19
CA GLU A 337 3.15 -7.83 11.33
C GLU A 337 2.18 -8.96 11.64
N LEU A 338 0.93 -8.62 11.92
CA LEU A 338 -0.14 -9.56 12.24
C LEU A 338 -0.96 -9.90 10.99
N LYS A 339 -1.29 -11.19 10.83
CA LYS A 339 -2.19 -11.69 9.77
C LYS A 339 -3.25 -12.60 10.36
N THR A 340 -4.49 -12.37 9.93
CA THR A 340 -5.68 -13.09 10.40
C THR A 340 -6.22 -14.12 9.39
N GLY A 341 -5.61 -14.21 8.21
CA GLY A 341 -5.98 -15.14 7.15
C GLY A 341 -5.35 -16.53 7.31
N THR A 342 -5.97 -17.55 6.72
CA THR A 342 -5.59 -18.98 6.84
C THR A 342 -4.23 -19.34 6.25
N ARG A 343 -3.62 -18.46 5.46
CA ARG A 343 -2.32 -18.68 4.82
C ARG A 343 -1.56 -17.38 4.72
N LEU A 344 -0.29 -17.42 5.13
CA LEU A 344 0.68 -16.37 4.84
C LEU A 344 1.02 -16.38 3.35
N ARG A 345 0.93 -15.22 2.70
CA ARG A 345 1.20 -15.04 1.26
C ARG A 345 2.58 -14.45 1.04
N PRO A 346 3.17 -14.61 -0.15
CA PRO A 346 4.42 -13.92 -0.51
C PRO A 346 4.35 -12.40 -0.32
N GLU A 347 3.19 -11.80 -0.57
CA GLU A 347 2.91 -10.37 -0.36
C GLU A 347 3.07 -9.95 1.09
N ASP A 348 2.74 -10.82 2.05
CA ASP A 348 2.83 -10.52 3.47
C ASP A 348 4.31 -10.45 3.91
N HIS A 349 5.16 -11.33 3.37
CA HIS A 349 6.62 -11.23 3.54
C HIS A 349 7.21 -9.99 2.86
N ALA A 350 6.74 -9.64 1.67
CA ALA A 350 7.16 -8.43 0.99
C ALA A 350 6.82 -7.16 1.77
N GLN A 351 5.62 -7.10 2.36
CA GLN A 351 5.21 -5.99 3.22
C GLN A 351 6.15 -5.84 4.43
N LEU A 352 6.48 -6.95 5.09
CA LEU A 352 7.41 -6.96 6.22
C LEU A 352 8.83 -6.53 5.81
N PHE A 353 9.31 -6.94 4.63
CA PHE A 353 10.58 -6.45 4.07
C PHE A 353 10.56 -4.92 3.85
N ILE A 354 9.46 -4.39 3.30
CA ILE A 354 9.31 -2.94 3.09
C ILE A 354 9.32 -2.19 4.42
N TYR A 355 8.72 -2.73 5.48
CA TYR A 355 8.79 -2.12 6.81
C TYR A 355 10.20 -2.08 7.37
N ARG A 356 10.99 -3.13 7.17
CA ARG A 356 12.44 -3.10 7.46
C ARG A 356 13.16 -1.99 6.67
N LEU A 357 12.83 -1.80 5.40
CA LEU A 357 13.38 -0.70 4.60
C LEU A 357 13.02 0.69 5.16
N LEU A 358 11.77 0.88 5.61
CA LEU A 358 11.31 2.15 6.21
C LEU A 358 12.05 2.50 7.51
N LEU A 359 12.54 1.51 8.25
CA LEU A 359 13.34 1.73 9.46
C LEU A 359 14.85 1.83 9.19
N SER A 360 15.32 1.46 8.00
CA SER A 360 16.74 1.42 7.68
C SER A 360 17.42 2.81 7.79
N ASP A 361 16.70 3.90 7.45
CA ASP A 361 17.20 5.27 7.61
C ASP A 361 17.37 5.68 9.08
N LEU A 362 16.46 5.22 9.96
CA LEU A 362 16.53 5.43 11.40
C LEU A 362 17.73 4.69 11.99
N VAL A 363 17.85 3.40 11.67
CA VAL A 363 18.92 2.53 12.16
C VAL A 363 20.31 3.01 11.74
N ARG A 364 20.49 3.40 10.47
CA ARG A 364 21.76 3.98 9.98
C ARG A 364 22.18 5.23 10.74
N ARG A 365 21.26 5.98 11.34
CA ARG A 365 21.60 7.17 12.13
C ARG A 365 21.91 6.84 13.58
N TRP A 366 21.18 5.92 14.20
CA TRP A 366 21.52 5.41 15.53
C TRP A 366 22.94 4.84 15.54
N GLN A 367 23.29 4.04 14.52
CA GLN A 367 24.65 3.53 14.35
C GLN A 367 25.72 4.64 14.25
N ARG A 368 25.38 5.81 13.69
CA ARG A 368 26.34 6.92 13.51
C ARG A 368 26.44 7.85 14.70
N ASN A 369 25.33 8.14 15.35
CA ASN A 369 25.27 9.11 16.45
C ASN A 369 25.69 8.46 17.78
N ASP A 370 25.24 7.23 18.02
CA ASP A 370 25.38 6.58 19.33
C ASP A 370 26.42 5.45 19.31
N GLY A 371 26.98 5.12 18.13
CA GLY A 371 27.94 4.02 17.96
C GLY A 371 27.36 2.64 18.28
N GLN A 372 26.04 2.53 18.45
CA GLN A 372 25.36 1.29 18.77
C GLN A 372 25.06 0.52 17.50
N ASP A 373 25.50 -0.74 17.43
CA ASP A 373 25.04 -1.63 16.38
C ASP A 373 23.60 -2.04 16.68
N VAL A 374 22.68 -1.76 15.77
CA VAL A 374 21.24 -1.96 15.96
C VAL A 374 20.79 -3.11 15.08
N GLU A 375 20.40 -4.21 15.71
CA GLU A 375 19.87 -5.38 15.02
C GLU A 375 18.39 -5.17 14.69
N ILE A 376 17.97 -5.43 13.45
CA ILE A 376 16.55 -5.43 13.08
C ILE A 376 16.09 -6.86 12.83
N THR A 377 15.20 -7.36 13.68
CA THR A 377 14.50 -8.62 13.47
C THR A 377 13.07 -8.37 13.00
N THR A 378 12.43 -9.40 12.46
CA THR A 378 11.10 -9.28 11.86
C THR A 378 10.31 -10.56 12.09
N ARG A 379 9.03 -10.44 12.46
CA ARG A 379 8.10 -11.54 12.68
C ARG A 379 6.80 -11.31 11.92
N LEU A 380 6.40 -12.31 11.14
CA LEU A 380 5.08 -12.38 10.55
C LEU A 380 4.23 -13.33 11.39
N LEU A 381 3.30 -12.79 12.19
CA LEU A 381 2.48 -13.52 13.15
C LEU A 381 1.13 -13.90 12.55
N SER A 382 0.74 -15.16 12.68
CA SER A 382 -0.58 -15.69 12.36
C SER A 382 -1.45 -15.67 13.63
N SER A 383 -2.58 -14.98 13.59
CA SER A 383 -3.54 -15.01 14.71
C SER A 383 -4.34 -16.30 14.78
N ILE A 384 -4.25 -17.21 13.81
CA ILE A 384 -5.06 -18.44 13.78
C ILE A 384 -4.55 -19.48 14.79
N ASP A 385 -3.23 -19.54 14.93
CA ASP A 385 -2.52 -20.58 15.66
C ASP A 385 -1.33 -20.02 16.47
N GLY A 386 -1.13 -18.70 16.48
CA GLY A 386 -0.02 -18.05 17.18
C GLY A 386 1.34 -18.33 16.52
N SER A 387 1.36 -19.00 15.37
CA SER A 387 2.60 -19.31 14.66
C SER A 387 3.20 -18.04 14.07
N PHE A 388 4.53 -17.96 14.08
CA PHE A 388 5.24 -16.85 13.45
C PHE A 388 6.33 -17.35 12.52
N ALA A 389 6.59 -16.59 11.47
CA ALA A 389 7.69 -16.83 10.55
C ALA A 389 8.62 -15.62 10.52
N PRO A 390 9.95 -15.82 10.52
CA PRO A 390 10.87 -14.73 10.20
C PRO A 390 10.67 -14.30 8.74
N LEU A 391 11.21 -13.13 8.39
CA LEU A 391 11.22 -12.67 7.01
C LEU A 391 11.90 -13.70 6.10
N ARG A 392 11.15 -14.21 5.12
CA ARG A 392 11.71 -15.01 4.03
C ARG A 392 12.11 -14.07 2.91
N VAL A 393 13.41 -13.97 2.64
CA VAL A 393 13.95 -13.07 1.62
C VAL A 393 13.69 -13.66 0.23
N THR A 394 12.50 -13.41 -0.31
CA THR A 394 12.17 -13.61 -1.73
C THR A 394 12.08 -12.28 -2.46
N THR A 395 11.89 -11.17 -1.74
CA THR A 395 11.76 -9.83 -2.32
C THR A 395 13.07 -9.07 -2.20
N ASP A 396 13.47 -8.38 -3.27
CA ASP A 396 14.62 -7.46 -3.24
C ASP A 396 14.21 -5.97 -3.36
N PHE A 397 15.14 -5.10 -3.02
CA PHE A 397 14.95 -3.64 -3.02
C PHE A 397 14.58 -3.07 -4.40
N TYR A 398 15.16 -3.59 -5.48
CA TYR A 398 14.90 -3.09 -6.83
C TYR A 398 13.52 -3.50 -7.32
N GLN A 399 13.03 -4.69 -6.94
CA GLN A 399 11.66 -5.10 -7.20
C GLN A 399 10.65 -4.20 -6.49
N VAL A 400 10.91 -3.86 -5.22
CA VAL A 400 10.09 -2.90 -4.45
C VAL A 400 10.05 -1.54 -5.16
N LEU A 401 11.19 -1.02 -5.58
CA LEU A 401 11.26 0.26 -6.29
C LEU A 401 10.59 0.23 -7.66
N ASP A 402 10.77 -0.84 -8.44
CA ASP A 402 10.14 -1.00 -9.74
C ASP A 402 8.60 -1.04 -9.62
N ALA A 403 8.09 -1.84 -8.69
CA ALA A 403 6.65 -1.90 -8.40
C ALA A 403 6.12 -0.53 -7.94
N ARG A 404 6.85 0.16 -7.04
CA ARG A 404 6.48 1.48 -6.55
C ARG A 404 6.47 2.54 -7.65
N ASN A 405 7.50 2.58 -8.51
CA ASN A 405 7.56 3.54 -9.61
C ASN A 405 6.45 3.30 -10.65
N LYS A 406 6.14 2.04 -10.96
CA LYS A 406 5.01 1.69 -11.82
C LYS A 406 3.69 2.17 -11.24
N LEU A 407 3.48 2.00 -9.93
CA LEU A 407 2.26 2.49 -9.27
C LEU A 407 2.12 4.01 -9.37
N VAL A 408 3.20 4.77 -9.15
CA VAL A 408 3.17 6.23 -9.31
C VAL A 408 2.85 6.61 -10.76
N ALA A 409 3.45 5.94 -11.73
CA ALA A 409 3.16 6.19 -13.15
C ALA A 409 1.71 5.84 -13.52
N ILE A 410 1.17 4.75 -12.97
CA ILE A 410 -0.23 4.35 -13.14
C ILE A 410 -1.18 5.42 -12.57
N GLN A 411 -0.95 5.86 -11.33
CA GLN A 411 -1.75 6.92 -10.69
C GLN A 411 -1.71 8.21 -11.51
N TYR A 412 -0.51 8.61 -11.95
CA TYR A 412 -0.35 9.76 -12.83
C TYR A 412 -1.15 9.62 -14.13
N ALA A 413 -1.07 8.46 -14.78
CA ALA A 413 -1.76 8.18 -16.03
C ALA A 413 -3.29 8.17 -15.90
N LEU A 414 -3.82 7.63 -14.80
CA LEU A 414 -5.27 7.64 -14.53
C LEU A 414 -5.82 9.07 -14.47
N GLY A 415 -5.04 10.01 -13.92
CA GLY A 415 -5.39 11.43 -13.84
C GLY A 415 -5.19 12.23 -15.14
N ARG A 416 -4.83 11.60 -16.26
CA ARG A 416 -4.48 12.29 -17.53
C ARG A 416 -5.22 11.72 -18.73
N THR A 417 -5.22 12.48 -19.83
CA THR A 417 -5.65 11.99 -21.14
C THR A 417 -4.51 11.23 -21.80
N SER A 418 -4.85 10.22 -22.61
CA SER A 418 -3.90 9.30 -23.28
C SER A 418 -2.84 9.99 -24.15
N ALA A 419 -3.05 11.23 -24.57
CA ALA A 419 -2.10 11.99 -25.37
C ALA A 419 -0.79 12.33 -24.63
N TYR A 420 -0.76 12.26 -23.29
CA TYR A 420 0.39 12.70 -22.49
C TYR A 420 1.25 11.55 -21.94
N ILE A 421 0.73 10.32 -21.96
CA ILE A 421 1.43 9.11 -21.50
C ILE A 421 0.81 7.93 -22.25
N ALA A 422 1.63 7.02 -22.77
CA ALA A 422 1.17 5.71 -23.22
C ALA A 422 1.25 4.73 -22.04
N PRO A 423 0.20 4.58 -21.20
CA PRO A 423 0.25 3.57 -20.16
C PRO A 423 0.51 2.21 -20.81
N ARG A 424 1.37 1.40 -20.19
CA ARG A 424 1.48 0.00 -20.56
C ARG A 424 0.09 -0.62 -20.49
N TYR A 425 -0.21 -1.47 -21.46
CA TYR A 425 -1.39 -2.30 -21.40
C TYR A 425 -1.30 -3.19 -20.14
N GLU A 426 -2.05 -2.82 -19.09
CA GLU A 426 -2.15 -3.59 -17.84
C GLU A 426 -3.42 -4.48 -17.81
N GLY A 427 -4.12 -4.58 -18.94
CA GLY A 427 -5.31 -5.44 -19.07
C GLY A 427 -4.96 -6.95 -19.04
N PHE A 428 -6.00 -7.78 -18.91
CA PHE A 428 -5.86 -9.22 -18.96
C PHE A 428 -5.18 -9.70 -20.26
N ASN A 429 -4.12 -10.49 -20.13
CA ASN A 429 -3.39 -11.07 -21.25
C ASN A 429 -3.25 -12.58 -21.02
N GLU A 430 -3.92 -13.40 -21.82
CA GLU A 430 -3.92 -14.86 -21.68
C GLU A 430 -2.50 -15.46 -21.61
N LYS A 431 -1.55 -14.92 -22.38
CA LYS A 431 -0.15 -15.42 -22.41
C LYS A 431 0.60 -15.16 -21.11
N VAL A 432 0.21 -14.12 -20.37
CA VAL A 432 0.85 -13.72 -19.10
C VAL A 432 0.03 -14.26 -17.92
N CYS A 433 -1.27 -13.96 -17.91
CA CYS A 433 -2.23 -14.28 -16.86
C CYS A 433 -2.60 -15.77 -16.82
N GLY A 434 -2.37 -16.55 -17.89
CA GLY A 434 -2.63 -17.99 -17.91
C GLY A 434 -1.84 -18.78 -16.87
N ASN A 435 -0.72 -18.22 -16.37
CA ASN A 435 0.10 -18.79 -15.31
C ASN A 435 -0.37 -18.42 -13.88
N CYS A 436 -1.36 -17.53 -13.74
CA CYS A 436 -1.91 -17.16 -12.44
C CYS A 436 -2.86 -18.26 -11.92
N PRO A 437 -3.07 -18.34 -10.59
CA PRO A 437 -4.14 -19.16 -10.03
C PRO A 437 -5.48 -18.87 -10.69
N SER A 438 -6.32 -19.89 -10.90
CA SER A 438 -7.59 -19.76 -11.64
C SER A 438 -8.46 -18.63 -11.13
N TRP A 439 -8.64 -18.52 -9.81
CA TRP A 439 -9.42 -17.44 -9.20
C TRP A 439 -8.84 -16.04 -9.50
N THR A 440 -7.52 -15.87 -9.47
CA THR A 440 -6.87 -14.58 -9.79
C THR A 440 -7.00 -14.27 -11.28
N ARG A 441 -6.79 -15.28 -12.13
CA ARG A 441 -6.92 -15.16 -13.58
C ARG A 441 -8.33 -14.76 -13.98
N ASP A 442 -9.33 -15.47 -13.46
CA ASP A 442 -10.73 -15.25 -13.78
C ASP A 442 -11.18 -13.87 -13.25
N HIS A 443 -10.77 -13.50 -12.03
CA HIS A 443 -11.01 -12.15 -11.51
C HIS A 443 -10.37 -11.04 -12.35
N CYS A 444 -9.10 -11.20 -12.76
CA CYS A 444 -8.42 -10.25 -13.64
C CYS A 444 -9.10 -10.15 -15.02
N LYS A 445 -9.63 -11.28 -15.51
CA LYS A 445 -10.37 -11.35 -16.76
C LYS A 445 -11.68 -10.56 -16.68
N ASP A 446 -12.47 -10.78 -15.63
CA ASP A 446 -13.76 -10.13 -15.41
C ASP A 446 -13.60 -8.62 -15.16
N THR A 447 -12.60 -8.22 -14.37
CA THR A 447 -12.29 -6.80 -14.14
C THR A 447 -11.81 -6.10 -15.40
N SER A 448 -11.02 -6.77 -16.24
CA SER A 448 -10.59 -6.20 -17.52
C SER A 448 -11.76 -6.05 -18.50
N ASP A 449 -12.77 -6.91 -18.43
CA ASP A 449 -14.02 -6.73 -19.17
C ASP A 449 -14.79 -5.53 -18.66
N LEU A 450 -15.00 -5.45 -17.34
CA LEU A 450 -15.74 -4.37 -16.69
C LEU A 450 -15.13 -2.99 -16.96
N PHE A 451 -13.82 -2.85 -16.81
CA PHE A 451 -13.12 -1.58 -17.03
C PHE A 451 -12.76 -1.32 -18.50
N GLY A 452 -13.17 -2.21 -19.41
CA GLY A 452 -12.88 -2.12 -20.84
C GLY A 452 -11.39 -2.06 -21.15
N ASP A 453 -10.59 -2.80 -20.40
CA ASP A 453 -9.14 -2.93 -20.61
C ASP A 453 -8.81 -3.99 -21.65
N ARG A 454 -9.79 -4.62 -22.34
CA ARG A 454 -9.50 -5.51 -23.48
C ARG A 454 -9.21 -4.72 -24.76
N PRO A 455 -8.30 -5.19 -25.64
CA PRO A 455 -7.93 -4.45 -26.86
C PRO A 455 -9.13 -4.15 -27.77
N ASP A 456 -10.10 -5.08 -27.81
CA ASP A 456 -11.30 -4.98 -28.66
C ASP A 456 -12.54 -4.49 -27.88
N SER A 457 -12.38 -4.01 -26.64
CA SER A 457 -13.52 -3.56 -25.85
C SER A 457 -14.12 -2.28 -26.43
N ARG A 458 -15.45 -2.25 -26.62
CA ARG A 458 -16.16 -1.03 -26.96
C ARG A 458 -16.48 -0.26 -25.69
N GLU A 459 -16.17 1.02 -25.68
CA GLU A 459 -16.50 1.89 -24.55
C GLU A 459 -18.02 2.10 -24.48
N SER A 460 -18.63 1.64 -23.38
CA SER A 460 -20.04 1.95 -23.09
C SER A 460 -20.17 3.36 -22.50
N PRO A 461 -21.36 3.99 -22.56
CA PRO A 461 -21.57 5.29 -21.92
C PRO A 461 -21.31 5.29 -20.41
N GLU A 462 -21.54 4.16 -19.74
CA GLU A 462 -21.22 3.97 -18.32
C GLU A 462 -19.72 4.00 -18.08
N LEU A 463 -18.96 3.32 -18.94
CA LEU A 463 -17.50 3.28 -18.84
C LEU A 463 -16.87 4.63 -19.21
N GLU A 464 -17.41 5.34 -20.20
CA GLU A 464 -16.99 6.71 -20.54
C GLU A 464 -17.19 7.65 -19.34
N TYR A 465 -18.38 7.60 -18.73
CA TYR A 465 -18.68 8.37 -17.50
C TYR A 465 -17.70 8.01 -16.38
N PHE A 466 -17.55 6.72 -16.09
CA PHE A 466 -16.63 6.22 -15.07
C PHE A 466 -15.20 6.73 -15.28
N ARG A 467 -14.63 6.56 -16.49
CA ARG A 467 -13.27 6.99 -16.82
C ARG A 467 -13.10 8.50 -16.71
N ARG A 468 -14.09 9.28 -17.14
CA ARG A 468 -14.06 10.74 -17.05
C ARG A 468 -13.96 11.21 -15.61
N PHE A 469 -14.80 10.68 -14.72
CA PHE A 469 -14.81 11.10 -13.31
C PHE A 469 -13.64 10.50 -12.53
N THR A 470 -13.24 9.25 -12.80
CA THR A 470 -12.00 8.65 -12.26
C THR A 470 -10.80 9.54 -12.55
N ARG A 471 -10.69 10.09 -13.77
CA ARG A 471 -9.62 11.03 -14.15
C ARG A 471 -9.65 12.31 -13.33
N LEU A 472 -10.83 12.86 -13.05
CA LEU A 472 -10.96 14.06 -12.23
C LEU A 472 -10.54 13.78 -10.78
N VAL A 473 -11.00 12.66 -10.22
CA VAL A 473 -10.63 12.20 -8.87
C VAL A 473 -9.12 12.02 -8.75
N GLU A 474 -8.50 11.29 -9.69
CA GLU A 474 -7.05 11.04 -9.65
C GLU A 474 -6.23 12.31 -9.90
N ARG A 475 -6.77 13.28 -10.68
CA ARG A 475 -6.12 14.58 -10.84
C ARG A 475 -6.15 15.39 -9.55
N GLU A 476 -7.27 15.40 -8.82
CA GLU A 476 -7.38 16.08 -7.53
C GLU A 476 -6.48 15.42 -6.49
N ARG A 477 -6.54 14.10 -6.39
CA ARG A 477 -5.66 13.29 -5.53
C ARG A 477 -4.19 13.58 -5.80
N TRP A 478 -3.79 13.69 -7.06
CA TRP A 478 -2.42 14.03 -7.43
C TRP A 478 -1.96 15.38 -6.87
N TYR A 479 -2.86 16.36 -6.77
CA TYR A 479 -2.57 17.64 -6.13
C TYR A 479 -2.57 17.53 -4.60
N ALA A 480 -3.51 16.79 -4.00
CA ALA A 480 -3.54 16.55 -2.55
C ALA A 480 -2.25 15.83 -2.07
N ASP A 481 -1.78 14.83 -2.81
CA ASP A 481 -0.53 14.13 -2.54
C ASP A 481 0.70 15.05 -2.62
N GLN A 482 0.62 16.17 -3.36
CA GLN A 482 1.67 17.17 -3.40
C GLN A 482 1.80 17.91 -2.06
N GLU A 483 0.69 18.12 -1.34
CA GLU A 483 0.75 18.75 -0.02
C GLU A 483 1.47 17.86 1.00
N VAL A 484 1.28 16.54 0.90
CA VAL A 484 2.03 15.57 1.70
C VAL A 484 3.50 15.57 1.29
N ALA A 485 3.81 15.66 -0.01
CA ALA A 485 5.18 15.78 -0.48
C ALA A 485 5.87 17.04 0.08
N ASP A 486 5.19 18.18 0.08
CA ASP A 486 5.69 19.45 0.63
C ASP A 486 5.89 19.40 2.15
N LEU A 487 5.06 18.61 2.86
CA LEU A 487 5.24 18.30 4.27
C LEU A 487 6.54 17.50 4.51
N LEU A 488 6.78 16.49 3.69
CA LEU A 488 7.95 15.59 3.80
C LEU A 488 9.27 16.22 3.33
N ASP A 489 9.20 17.32 2.59
CA ASP A 489 10.38 18.11 2.22
C ASP A 489 10.80 19.04 3.36
N ASP A 490 11.89 18.68 4.04
CA ASP A 490 12.44 19.48 5.14
C ASP A 490 12.84 20.90 4.71
N SER A 491 13.20 21.09 3.42
CA SER A 491 13.58 22.41 2.90
C SER A 491 12.40 23.38 2.81
N ARG A 492 11.16 22.86 2.88
CA ARG A 492 9.92 23.62 2.77
C ARG A 492 9.38 24.10 4.11
N LEU A 493 10.05 23.85 5.24
CA LEU A 493 9.55 24.24 6.56
C LEU A 493 9.18 25.74 6.64
N GLU A 494 10.07 26.62 6.18
CA GLU A 494 9.81 28.08 6.19
C GLU A 494 8.62 28.46 5.29
N PHE A 495 8.43 27.75 4.18
CA PHE A 495 7.28 27.93 3.32
C PHE A 495 6.00 27.51 4.04
N ARG A 496 5.98 26.37 4.74
CA ARG A 496 4.78 25.90 5.46
C ARG A 496 4.38 26.85 6.60
N VAL A 497 5.36 27.38 7.34
CA VAL A 497 5.14 28.40 8.38
C VAL A 497 4.52 29.67 7.79
N LYS A 498 5.07 30.19 6.68
CA LYS A 498 4.54 31.41 6.02
C LYS A 498 3.13 31.23 5.44
N ASN A 499 2.74 30.00 5.16
CA ASN A 499 1.39 29.66 4.69
C ASN A 499 0.47 29.20 5.84
N PHE A 500 0.83 29.50 7.09
CA PHE A 500 0.04 29.21 8.28
C PHE A 500 -0.25 27.72 8.51
N ARG A 501 0.52 26.79 7.94
CA ARG A 501 0.28 25.33 8.06
C ARG A 501 0.97 24.68 9.26
N THR A 502 1.84 25.41 9.96
CA THR A 502 2.81 24.84 10.89
C THR A 502 2.96 25.69 12.14
N ILE A 503 3.07 25.02 13.29
CA ILE A 503 3.54 25.59 14.56
C ILE A 503 4.96 25.09 14.81
N ARG A 504 5.87 26.01 15.18
CA ARG A 504 7.28 25.69 15.50
C ARG A 504 7.57 25.91 16.98
N GLY A 505 8.59 25.22 17.48
CA GLY A 505 9.09 25.42 18.83
C GLY A 505 8.17 24.89 19.92
N ALA A 506 7.21 24.02 19.56
CA ALA A 506 6.24 23.46 20.49
C ALA A 506 6.95 22.61 21.56
N ARG A 507 6.68 22.86 22.84
CA ARG A 507 7.23 22.11 23.98
C ARG A 507 6.09 21.50 24.77
N ILE A 508 6.26 20.24 25.17
CA ILE A 508 5.28 19.58 26.02
C ILE A 508 5.22 20.29 27.38
N VAL A 509 4.02 20.53 27.87
CA VAL A 509 3.76 20.98 29.24
C VAL A 509 3.11 19.82 29.94
N SER A 510 3.87 19.20 30.84
CA SER A 510 3.56 17.96 31.56
C SER A 510 2.06 17.70 31.74
N GLY A 511 1.59 16.51 31.35
CA GLY A 511 0.20 16.10 31.47
C GLY A 511 -0.06 14.78 30.77
N GLU A 512 -1.21 14.17 31.06
CA GLU A 512 -1.71 12.98 30.34
C GLU A 512 -2.56 13.40 29.12
N GLU A 513 -2.87 12.44 28.24
CA GLU A 513 -3.63 12.68 27.01
C GLU A 513 -4.96 13.43 27.28
N PRO A 514 -5.36 14.43 26.47
CA PRO A 514 -4.65 14.97 25.30
C PRO A 514 -3.40 15.79 25.67
N PHE A 515 -2.32 15.52 24.95
CA PHE A 515 -1.02 16.15 25.16
C PHE A 515 -1.11 17.65 24.88
N THR A 516 -0.60 18.45 25.81
CA THR A 516 -0.60 19.91 25.71
C THR A 516 0.78 20.42 25.34
N PHE A 517 0.87 21.11 24.22
CA PHE A 517 2.11 21.74 23.77
C PHE A 517 1.98 23.26 23.86
N GLU A 518 2.99 23.91 24.44
CA GLU A 518 3.15 25.36 24.47
C GLU A 518 4.17 25.85 23.46
N PHE A 519 3.95 27.07 22.97
CA PHE A 519 4.81 27.77 22.00
C PHE A 519 4.64 29.28 22.17
N GLU A 520 5.56 30.07 21.59
CA GLU A 520 5.57 31.53 21.79
C GLU A 520 4.32 32.22 21.21
N GLU A 521 3.94 31.84 19.98
CA GLU A 521 2.78 32.36 19.26
C GLU A 521 2.25 31.33 18.25
N ASN A 522 0.93 31.21 18.15
CA ASN A 522 0.29 30.40 17.11
C ASN A 522 0.28 31.17 15.78
N THR A 523 1.19 30.82 14.87
CA THR A 523 1.22 31.38 13.51
C THR A 523 0.50 30.49 12.50
N SER A 524 -0.35 29.55 12.94
CA SER A 524 -1.02 28.59 12.07
C SER A 524 -2.53 28.84 11.98
N ASP A 525 -3.17 28.27 10.95
CA ASP A 525 -4.62 28.24 10.76
C ASP A 525 -5.25 26.94 11.29
N LEU A 526 -4.52 26.19 12.12
CA LEU A 526 -4.98 24.92 12.70
C LEU A 526 -6.26 25.13 13.53
N GLY A 527 -7.24 24.27 13.31
CA GLY A 527 -8.52 24.25 14.01
C GLY A 527 -8.75 22.97 14.82
N CYS A 528 -9.76 23.00 15.70
CA CYS A 528 -10.24 21.79 16.36
C CYS A 528 -10.75 20.78 15.31
N GLY A 529 -10.33 19.52 15.44
CA GLY A 529 -10.63 18.45 14.49
C GLY A 529 -9.61 18.29 13.36
N ASP A 530 -8.64 19.19 13.22
CA ASP A 530 -7.57 19.02 12.24
C ASP A 530 -6.67 17.84 12.60
N THR A 531 -6.29 17.06 11.59
CA THR A 531 -5.24 16.05 11.75
C THR A 531 -3.88 16.73 11.65
N VAL A 532 -2.95 16.36 12.52
CA VAL A 532 -1.61 16.93 12.59
C VAL A 532 -0.54 15.84 12.57
N LEU A 533 0.65 16.22 12.11
CA LEU A 533 1.88 15.46 12.25
C LEU A 533 2.82 16.22 13.19
N ILE A 534 3.18 15.57 14.29
CA ILE A 534 4.13 16.09 15.27
C ILE A 534 5.49 15.45 15.01
N HIS A 535 6.53 16.25 14.80
CA HIS A 535 7.86 15.75 14.46
C HIS A 535 8.97 16.69 14.93
N ALA A 536 10.19 16.17 15.03
CA ALA A 536 11.36 16.90 15.53
C ALA A 536 12.20 17.54 14.41
N GLY A 537 11.60 17.79 13.25
CA GLY A 537 12.30 18.04 11.98
C GLY A 537 12.33 16.78 11.11
N ARG A 538 13.46 16.48 10.47
CA ARG A 538 13.63 15.48 9.39
C ARG A 538 12.70 14.26 9.46
N ILE A 539 11.51 14.35 8.87
CA ILE A 539 10.36 13.43 9.13
C ILE A 539 10.72 11.97 8.82
N SER A 540 11.48 11.75 7.74
CA SER A 540 11.94 10.42 7.31
C SER A 540 12.91 9.74 8.28
N SER A 541 13.43 10.47 9.27
CA SER A 541 14.54 10.03 10.11
C SER A 541 14.42 10.42 11.59
N SER A 542 13.29 11.03 11.96
CA SER A 542 12.96 11.39 13.34
C SER A 542 11.74 10.60 13.81
N PRO A 543 11.47 10.57 15.12
CA PRO A 543 10.14 10.21 15.61
C PRO A 543 9.08 11.14 15.02
N THR A 544 7.93 10.57 14.70
CA THR A 544 6.80 11.25 14.08
C THR A 544 5.51 10.69 14.67
N TYR A 545 4.59 11.57 15.06
CA TYR A 545 3.34 11.18 15.71
C TYR A 545 2.16 11.83 15.00
N HIS A 546 1.16 11.03 14.64
CA HIS A 546 -0.09 11.54 14.10
C HIS A 546 -1.03 11.88 15.25
N GLY A 547 -1.70 13.01 15.18
CA GLY A 547 -2.66 13.40 16.21
C GLY A 547 -3.85 14.14 15.65
N LEU A 548 -4.84 14.35 16.51
CA LEU A 548 -6.03 15.13 16.25
C LEU A 548 -6.07 16.32 17.21
N VAL A 549 -6.20 17.52 16.66
CA VAL A 549 -6.31 18.74 17.46
C VAL A 549 -7.64 18.73 18.21
N ARG A 550 -7.58 18.85 19.53
CA ARG A 550 -8.75 18.95 20.41
C ARG A 550 -9.08 20.41 20.74
N GLU A 551 -8.04 21.19 21.05
CA GLU A 551 -8.17 22.60 21.40
C GLU A 551 -6.95 23.34 20.86
N VAL A 552 -7.14 24.59 20.44
CA VAL A 552 -6.08 25.46 19.93
C VAL A 552 -6.26 26.86 20.51
N GLY A 553 -5.20 27.38 21.11
CA GLY A 553 -5.13 28.73 21.65
C GLY A 553 -4.03 29.55 20.97
N THR A 554 -3.77 30.74 21.51
CA THR A 554 -2.74 31.65 20.99
C THR A 554 -1.31 31.21 21.34
N LYS A 555 -1.14 30.43 22.41
CA LYS A 555 0.18 29.97 22.92
C LYS A 555 0.24 28.49 23.28
N GLN A 556 -0.87 27.78 23.10
CA GLN A 556 -0.96 26.36 23.43
C GLN A 556 -1.85 25.63 22.43
N ILE A 557 -1.60 24.34 22.24
CA ILE A 557 -2.45 23.42 21.49
C ILE A 557 -2.56 22.10 22.24
N ARG A 558 -3.74 21.50 22.24
CA ARG A 558 -4.00 20.18 22.83
C ARG A 558 -4.28 19.18 21.73
N VAL A 559 -3.51 18.11 21.69
CA VAL A 559 -3.54 17.09 20.64
C VAL A 559 -3.76 15.73 21.26
N SER A 560 -4.75 14.99 20.76
CA SER A 560 -4.93 13.57 21.06
C SER A 560 -4.12 12.77 20.06
N ILE A 561 -3.29 11.85 20.54
CA ILE A 561 -2.43 11.01 19.70
C ILE A 561 -2.93 9.59 19.95
N PRO A 562 -3.42 8.87 18.93
CA PRO A 562 -4.04 7.56 19.10
C PRO A 562 -2.99 6.45 19.31
N LEU A 563 -2.00 6.70 20.16
CA LEU A 563 -0.98 5.77 20.61
C LEU A 563 -1.10 5.68 22.13
N LYS A 564 -1.81 4.67 22.61
CA LYS A 564 -2.24 4.60 24.02
C LYS A 564 -1.08 4.38 25.00
N ASN A 565 0.05 3.82 24.55
CA ASN A 565 1.28 3.66 25.35
C ASN A 565 2.27 4.83 25.23
N LEU A 566 1.85 5.97 24.67
CA LEU A 566 2.73 7.11 24.50
C LEU A 566 2.76 7.96 25.79
N ALA A 567 3.89 7.96 26.49
CA ALA A 567 4.08 8.82 27.65
C ALA A 567 4.50 10.25 27.23
N ALA A 568 4.12 11.26 28.02
CA ALA A 568 4.54 12.65 27.80
C ALA A 568 6.07 12.83 27.78
N ALA A 569 6.80 11.98 28.53
CA ALA A 569 8.26 11.94 28.58
C ALA A 569 8.93 11.81 27.21
N VAL A 570 8.25 11.20 26.24
CA VAL A 570 8.74 11.08 24.85
C VAL A 570 8.94 12.46 24.20
N PHE A 571 8.20 13.47 24.65
CA PHE A 571 8.23 14.82 24.10
C PHE A 571 9.14 15.79 24.87
N GLU A 572 9.63 15.44 26.06
CA GLU A 572 10.29 16.39 26.97
C GLU A 572 11.68 16.84 26.51
N ALA A 573 12.40 15.99 25.76
CA ALA A 573 13.81 16.21 25.46
C ALA A 573 14.08 17.28 24.37
N GLN A 574 13.05 17.77 23.68
CA GLN A 574 13.24 18.63 22.51
C GLN A 574 12.02 19.51 22.18
N SER A 575 12.25 20.49 21.31
CA SER A 575 11.18 21.26 20.67
C SER A 575 10.64 20.52 19.44
N TRP A 576 9.33 20.59 19.27
CA TRP A 576 8.57 19.90 18.24
C TRP A 576 8.03 20.88 17.21
N ILE A 577 7.73 20.34 16.03
CA ILE A 577 7.03 20.98 14.95
C ILE A 577 5.69 20.26 14.82
N ILE A 578 4.60 21.04 14.75
CA ILE A 578 3.24 20.53 14.57
C ILE A 578 2.75 21.04 13.23
N ASP A 579 2.69 20.15 12.24
CA ASP A 579 2.25 20.44 10.88
C ASP A 579 0.81 19.95 10.68
N ARG A 580 -0.03 20.72 9.98
CA ARG A 580 -1.31 20.20 9.47
C ARG A 580 -1.03 19.01 8.55
N PHE A 581 -1.65 17.88 8.83
CA PHE A 581 -1.54 16.70 7.99
C PHE A 581 -2.63 16.73 6.91
N PRO A 582 -2.28 16.76 5.61
CA PRO A 582 -3.28 16.71 4.54
C PRO A 582 -4.04 15.38 4.59
N SER A 583 -5.38 15.44 4.64
CA SER A 583 -6.24 14.25 4.59
C SER A 583 -7.15 14.31 3.36
N ASP A 584 -6.87 13.49 2.34
CA ASP A 584 -7.81 13.27 1.24
C ASP A 584 -8.56 11.95 1.47
N VAL A 585 -9.65 12.02 2.26
CA VAL A 585 -10.59 10.91 2.45
C VAL A 585 -11.59 10.84 1.26
N THR A 586 -11.56 11.82 0.35
CA THR A 586 -12.60 12.00 -0.67
C THR A 586 -12.35 11.16 -1.91
N ALA A 587 -11.08 10.93 -2.29
CA ALA A 587 -10.77 10.16 -3.49
C ALA A 587 -11.22 8.69 -3.39
N GLU A 588 -10.97 8.03 -2.27
CA GLU A 588 -11.36 6.63 -2.06
C GLU A 588 -12.89 6.45 -2.06
N ALA A 589 -13.61 7.35 -1.36
CA ALA A 589 -15.07 7.36 -1.37
C ALA A 589 -15.63 7.62 -2.78
N SER A 590 -15.01 8.53 -3.53
CA SER A 590 -15.41 8.86 -4.90
C SER A 590 -15.20 7.68 -5.85
N HIS A 591 -14.06 6.99 -5.79
CA HIS A 591 -13.84 5.77 -6.59
C HIS A 591 -14.82 4.66 -6.24
N THR A 592 -15.12 4.48 -4.96
CA THR A 592 -16.11 3.49 -4.52
C THR A 592 -17.48 3.80 -5.12
N ALA A 593 -17.94 5.06 -5.00
CA ALA A 593 -19.21 5.48 -5.57
C ALA A 593 -19.26 5.38 -7.11
N LEU A 594 -18.15 5.68 -7.80
CA LEU A 594 -18.04 5.54 -9.24
C LEU A 594 -18.06 4.08 -9.68
N TYR A 595 -17.39 3.19 -8.94
CA TYR A 595 -17.41 1.76 -9.19
C TYR A 595 -18.81 1.18 -8.95
N ASP A 596 -19.45 1.52 -7.83
CA ASP A 596 -20.83 1.12 -7.51
C ASP A 596 -21.79 1.59 -8.61
N PHE A 597 -21.62 2.84 -9.07
CA PHE A 597 -22.38 3.35 -10.19
C PHE A 597 -22.12 2.55 -11.46
N LEU A 598 -20.87 2.16 -11.77
CA LEU A 598 -20.53 1.36 -12.95
C LEU A 598 -21.18 -0.03 -12.91
N VAL A 599 -21.11 -0.75 -11.78
CA VAL A 599 -21.65 -2.12 -11.66
C VAL A 599 -23.16 -2.18 -11.39
N ALA A 600 -23.77 -1.08 -10.95
CA ALA A 600 -25.21 -1.03 -10.71
C ALA A 600 -26.02 -1.30 -11.99
N PRO A 601 -27.18 -1.99 -11.90
CA PRO A 601 -28.07 -2.19 -13.04
C PRO A 601 -28.50 -0.87 -13.70
N MET A 602 -28.77 -0.92 -15.01
CA MET A 602 -29.26 0.24 -15.78
C MET A 602 -30.73 0.58 -15.44
N ASP A 603 -30.95 1.24 -14.30
CA ASP A 603 -32.25 1.74 -13.87
C ASP A 603 -32.58 3.13 -14.44
N GLU A 604 -33.78 3.66 -14.16
CA GLU A 604 -34.17 4.98 -14.67
C GLU A 604 -33.31 6.12 -14.10
N LYS A 605 -32.77 5.99 -12.88
CA LYS A 605 -31.90 7.03 -12.29
C LYS A 605 -30.57 7.11 -13.03
N LYS A 606 -29.93 5.96 -13.24
CA LYS A 606 -28.67 5.82 -13.98
C LYS A 606 -28.83 6.30 -15.43
N LYS A 607 -29.94 5.96 -16.09
CA LYS A 607 -30.28 6.49 -17.43
C LYS A 607 -30.34 8.01 -17.46
N VAL A 608 -31.00 8.63 -16.48
CA VAL A 608 -31.08 10.10 -16.38
C VAL A 608 -29.71 10.72 -16.17
N VAL A 609 -28.87 10.17 -15.29
CA VAL A 609 -27.50 10.65 -15.06
C VAL A 609 -26.65 10.59 -16.33
N LEU A 610 -26.78 9.50 -17.09
CA LEU A 610 -26.07 9.30 -18.37
C LEU A 610 -26.70 10.03 -19.55
N GLY A 611 -27.79 10.78 -19.34
CA GLY A 611 -28.45 11.55 -20.40
C GLY A 611 -29.29 10.73 -21.39
N PHE A 612 -29.64 9.48 -21.07
CA PHE A 612 -30.59 8.72 -21.87
C PHE A 612 -32.00 9.33 -21.77
N PRO A 613 -32.77 9.35 -22.86
CA PRO A 613 -34.13 9.87 -22.83
C PRO A 613 -35.01 9.05 -21.88
N SER A 614 -35.58 9.70 -20.88
CA SER A 614 -36.49 9.07 -19.91
C SER A 614 -37.70 8.45 -20.62
N SER A 615 -38.03 7.21 -20.26
CA SER A 615 -39.22 6.48 -20.73
C SER A 615 -40.52 7.28 -20.57
N ALA A 616 -40.56 8.16 -19.56
CA ALA A 616 -41.71 9.00 -19.20
C ALA A 616 -42.02 10.14 -20.20
N ARG A 617 -41.11 10.48 -21.13
CA ARG A 617 -41.33 11.59 -22.08
C ARG A 617 -42.09 11.21 -23.36
N ARG A 618 -42.54 9.96 -23.52
CA ARG A 618 -43.39 9.54 -24.66
C ARG A 618 -44.90 9.71 -24.43
N GLY A 619 -45.33 10.23 -23.27
CA GLY A 619 -46.75 10.25 -22.86
C GLY A 619 -47.50 11.59 -22.90
N ILE A 620 -46.88 12.71 -23.30
CA ILE A 620 -47.60 14.00 -23.36
C ILE A 620 -47.50 14.56 -24.78
N ARG A 621 -48.39 14.09 -25.66
CA ARG A 621 -48.84 14.92 -26.79
C ARG A 621 -49.63 16.07 -26.18
N PHE A 622 -49.01 17.25 -26.10
CA PHE A 622 -49.77 18.49 -25.94
C PHE A 622 -50.69 18.62 -27.15
N ALA A 623 -51.97 18.30 -26.96
CA ALA A 623 -53.01 18.72 -27.87
C ALA A 623 -52.99 20.26 -27.92
N GLN A 624 -52.83 20.79 -29.13
CA GLN A 624 -53.03 22.20 -29.41
C GLN A 624 -54.45 22.59 -28.98
N LEU A 625 -54.57 23.33 -27.88
CA LEU A 625 -55.77 24.10 -27.58
C LEU A 625 -55.44 25.56 -27.89
N GLN A 626 -56.08 26.06 -28.94
CA GLN A 626 -56.10 27.48 -29.28
C GLN A 626 -56.72 28.30 -28.14
N PRO A 627 -56.25 29.54 -27.89
CA PRO A 627 -56.85 30.40 -26.88
C PRO A 627 -58.04 31.17 -27.48
N ASP A 628 -59.24 30.89 -27.00
CA ASP A 628 -60.39 31.76 -27.25
C ASP A 628 -60.43 32.90 -26.22
N ARG A 629 -60.68 34.11 -26.73
CA ARG A 629 -60.63 35.39 -26.02
C ARG A 629 -62.05 35.77 -25.60
N SER A 630 -62.30 35.95 -24.30
CA SER A 630 -63.33 36.89 -23.80
C SER A 630 -63.25 37.11 -22.28
N HIS A 631 -62.54 38.18 -21.92
CA HIS A 631 -62.79 39.25 -20.93
C HIS A 631 -63.66 39.09 -19.64
N PRO A 632 -63.44 39.99 -18.63
CA PRO A 632 -63.41 39.74 -17.16
C PRO A 632 -64.53 40.56 -16.43
N PRO A 633 -64.43 41.18 -15.20
CA PRO A 633 -63.47 41.13 -14.05
C PRO A 633 -64.11 41.21 -12.62
N ARG A 634 -63.26 41.42 -11.59
CA ARG A 634 -63.48 42.01 -10.22
C ARG A 634 -64.00 41.05 -9.13
N ARG A 635 -63.63 41.10 -7.83
CA ARG A 635 -63.12 42.11 -6.86
C ARG A 635 -62.54 41.34 -5.63
N GLU A 636 -61.44 41.76 -4.98
CA GLU A 636 -61.38 42.39 -3.61
C GLU A 636 -62.16 41.63 -2.50
N LEU A 637 -61.70 41.30 -1.28
CA LEU A 637 -60.84 41.93 -0.25
C LEU A 637 -60.64 40.92 0.92
N ARG A 638 -59.51 41.05 1.69
CA ARG A 638 -59.32 40.91 3.18
C ARG A 638 -59.75 39.57 3.87
N SER A 639 -59.22 39.06 4.98
CA SER A 639 -58.27 39.46 6.03
C SER A 639 -57.93 38.24 6.93
N VAL A 640 -56.66 38.13 7.29
CA VAL A 640 -55.88 37.53 8.41
C VAL A 640 -56.57 37.59 9.82
N PRO A 641 -56.16 36.90 10.93
CA PRO A 641 -55.78 35.49 11.27
C PRO A 641 -56.48 35.00 12.61
N PRO A 642 -55.82 34.42 13.65
CA PRO A 642 -55.45 33.01 13.94
C PRO A 642 -56.13 32.46 15.24
N HIS A 643 -55.85 31.21 15.65
CA HIS A 643 -55.43 30.81 17.02
C HIS A 643 -55.62 29.31 17.34
N LEU A 644 -54.57 28.73 17.95
CA LEU A 644 -54.50 27.85 19.14
C LEU A 644 -55.63 26.81 19.31
N GLY A 645 -55.34 25.51 19.32
CA GLY A 645 -54.81 24.83 20.51
C GLY A 645 -55.66 23.59 20.86
N PRO A 646 -55.23 22.73 21.81
CA PRO A 646 -55.12 21.28 21.59
C PRO A 646 -56.06 20.41 22.46
N ALA A 647 -55.75 19.10 22.55
CA ALA A 647 -56.26 18.05 23.47
C ALA A 647 -57.42 17.21 22.90
N ARG A 648 -57.63 15.92 23.19
CA ARG A 648 -56.96 14.84 23.96
C ARG A 648 -57.84 13.58 23.78
N HIS A 649 -57.24 12.41 24.02
CA HIS A 649 -57.84 11.17 24.56
C HIS A 649 -58.83 10.29 23.78
N GLY A 650 -58.73 8.98 24.09
CA GLY A 650 -59.63 7.87 23.80
C GLY A 650 -58.91 6.77 23.01
N GLU A 651 -58.12 5.88 23.59
CA GLU A 651 -58.55 4.70 24.37
C GLU A 651 -59.88 4.08 23.89
N ASN A 652 -59.80 2.92 23.22
CA ASN A 652 -60.56 1.75 23.62
C ASN A 652 -60.06 0.47 22.94
N GLU A 653 -59.69 -0.48 23.78
CA GLU A 653 -59.57 -1.91 23.50
C GLU A 653 -60.95 -2.49 23.15
N ASN A 654 -61.03 -3.47 22.24
CA ASN A 654 -61.24 -4.88 22.61
C ASN A 654 -61.62 -5.80 21.44
N HIS A 655 -60.93 -6.94 21.43
CA HIS A 655 -61.36 -8.31 21.13
C HIS A 655 -62.33 -8.59 19.95
N SER A 656 -61.92 -9.47 19.02
CA SER A 656 -62.25 -10.90 19.12
C SER A 656 -61.92 -11.72 17.85
N ARG A 657 -61.29 -12.88 18.12
CA ARG A 657 -61.54 -14.23 17.58
C ARG A 657 -61.56 -14.52 16.07
N ASP A 658 -60.57 -15.34 15.70
CA ASP A 658 -60.69 -16.68 15.09
C ASP A 658 -61.47 -16.89 13.78
N ARG A 659 -60.73 -17.31 12.74
CA ARG A 659 -61.09 -18.49 11.92
C ARG A 659 -59.93 -18.93 11.01
N THR A 660 -59.41 -20.11 11.31
CA THR A 660 -58.72 -21.02 10.39
C THR A 660 -59.57 -21.40 9.17
N VAL A 661 -58.94 -21.66 8.01
CA VAL A 661 -58.95 -22.96 7.28
C VAL A 661 -58.56 -22.83 5.78
N ARG A 662 -57.48 -23.55 5.43
CA ARG A 662 -57.12 -24.29 4.18
C ARG A 662 -56.81 -23.58 2.85
N GLY A 663 -55.65 -24.00 2.31
CA GLY A 663 -55.42 -24.19 0.86
C GLY A 663 -53.94 -24.35 0.46
N GLY A 664 -53.38 -25.57 0.52
CA GLY A 664 -52.20 -25.96 -0.29
C GLY A 664 -52.65 -26.84 -1.48
N PRO A 665 -51.77 -27.59 -2.20
CA PRO A 665 -50.33 -27.45 -2.47
C PRO A 665 -49.94 -27.76 -3.95
N ARG A 666 -48.72 -27.44 -4.40
CA ARG A 666 -48.01 -28.01 -5.59
C ARG A 666 -46.50 -27.69 -5.46
N LEU A 667 -45.50 -28.46 -5.87
CA LEU A 667 -45.31 -29.85 -6.32
C LEU A 667 -43.79 -30.10 -6.29
N ALA A 668 -43.40 -31.33 -5.96
CA ALA A 668 -42.02 -31.81 -5.89
C ALA A 668 -41.45 -32.24 -7.26
N ARG A 669 -40.12 -32.23 -7.42
CA ARG A 669 -39.37 -33.13 -8.33
C ARG A 669 -38.04 -33.57 -7.71
N ARG A 670 -37.97 -34.86 -7.33
CA ARG A 670 -36.76 -35.73 -7.31
C ARG A 670 -36.68 -36.43 -8.68
N PHE A 671 -35.53 -36.80 -9.24
CA PHE A 671 -34.66 -37.98 -9.02
C PHE A 671 -33.51 -37.85 -10.07
N HIS A 672 -32.30 -38.44 -9.99
CA HIS A 672 -31.96 -39.83 -9.72
C HIS A 672 -30.46 -39.99 -9.37
N GLN A 673 -30.18 -40.90 -8.42
CA GLN A 673 -28.91 -41.61 -8.29
C GLN A 673 -28.91 -42.85 -9.21
N HIS A 674 -27.75 -43.21 -9.74
CA HIS A 674 -27.36 -44.59 -10.01
C HIS A 674 -25.91 -44.79 -9.57
N GLY A 675 -25.68 -45.82 -8.75
CA GLY A 675 -24.36 -46.37 -8.48
C GLY A 675 -24.19 -47.73 -9.16
N ARG A 676 -22.93 -48.15 -9.36
CA ARG A 676 -22.47 -49.54 -9.22
C ARG A 676 -20.95 -49.60 -9.09
N ARG A 677 -20.53 -50.49 -8.18
CA ARG A 677 -19.18 -50.94 -7.80
C ARG A 677 -18.47 -51.75 -8.89
N GLN A 678 -17.14 -51.81 -8.83
CA GLN A 678 -16.35 -53.05 -8.67
C GLN A 678 -14.84 -52.77 -8.44
N ASP A 679 -14.40 -53.01 -7.21
CA ASP A 679 -13.29 -53.87 -6.72
C ASP A 679 -11.92 -53.98 -7.44
N ALA A 680 -10.89 -53.61 -6.67
CA ALA A 680 -9.79 -54.47 -6.15
C ALA A 680 -8.35 -54.44 -6.73
N TYR A 681 -7.43 -54.54 -5.75
CA TYR A 681 -6.01 -54.97 -5.71
C TYR A 681 -4.87 -53.93 -5.83
N GLY A 682 -4.01 -53.93 -4.80
CA GLY A 682 -2.62 -53.46 -4.89
C GLY A 682 -2.00 -52.94 -3.59
N THR A 683 -1.52 -53.83 -2.73
CA THR A 683 -0.73 -53.60 -1.50
C THR A 683 0.77 -53.38 -1.73
N SER A 684 1.46 -52.92 -0.66
CA SER A 684 2.92 -52.82 -0.38
C SER A 684 3.64 -51.58 -0.95
N GLY A 685 4.55 -50.89 -0.27
CA GLY A 685 5.25 -51.13 0.99
C GLY A 685 6.73 -50.74 0.81
N ALA A 686 7.18 -49.65 1.44
CA ALA A 686 8.54 -49.29 1.86
C ALA A 686 8.56 -47.82 2.29
#